data_AF-A0A4Q5KRX9-F1
#
_entry.id   AF-A0A4Q5KRX9-F1
#
_cell.length_a   1.000
_cell.length_b   1.000
_cell.length_c   1.000
_cell.angle_alpha   90.00
_cell.angle_beta   90.00
_cell.angle_gamma   90.00
#
_symmetry.space_group_name_H-M   'P 1'
#
loop_
_entity.id
_entity.type
_entity.pdbx_description
1 polymer ?
#
loop_
_entity_poly.entity_id
_entity_poly.type
_entity_poly.pdbx_seq_one_letter_code
_entity_poly.pdbx_strand_id
1 'polypeptide(L)'
;MEKKTTKFINAYFPWNEELAKQAKPDIPHYEPVTDPQAKAAAFEYSIEIACSQDELNTYQVGIFSLGKTKEEANISSWNKTQTDEGFTRLTTSVNIDEPKKLSREFFCSCGNAILFDDVKPVKAGSGSNTESFVPIKPAVQVGERLGWPTEGYFYHFIDDTLINEYRLKGSGKWAFQVTRSTKDALTDELVSAHDYAFILLPWKINNIVTARQHLLYLPQKMSSEQFKDIDSNWLDTHACLLDVNAIVQSKHENKLVHEQEDETLPAVKIQNIGQSISFANTCTSASTPQLRHNVKAAINDNAIPQQTPILNVCKIDPMAKATEFGYMAVLALPASSATGGSLLGTLSSNVSKSMGSWILSDAAVSGMARLGGGLIAALWPSQLADSSLDGSLQFDTSDAINTTVRFNLYKDENGVEQVVGIHSGDGYAYGERVKKKVADRDGDKFVIDLEEGITLTWVPDGEEYKLDPSTERPEYDGLDVHDVWVRPIEEHEQELGTVLYPEDELVEYIVTFPADAGLPPLYLVFSKKAYTAGFKTKLSPNSYPGVSRARHFQEANENLLNQMETDADFKRQMELLDVNLSRTITGLAPRRPPEGWTWHHERGEGEMVLVPRSHHTIGSDEWKILHPENKGGYAIWGKK
;
A
#
# COMPACT_ATOMS: atom_id res chain seq x y z
N MET A 1 -36.12 6.16 39.15
CA MET A 1 -36.80 6.78 37.99
C MET A 1 -37.42 5.65 37.19
N GLU A 2 -38.74 5.53 37.25
CA GLU A 2 -39.53 4.41 36.69
C GLU A 2 -39.79 4.59 35.19
N LYS A 3 -39.65 3.48 34.44
CA LYS A 3 -39.98 3.38 33.00
C LYS A 3 -41.49 3.52 32.79
N LYS A 4 -41.91 4.50 31.99
CA LYS A 4 -43.29 4.63 31.48
C LYS A 4 -43.48 3.73 30.26
N THR A 5 -44.37 2.74 30.38
CA THR A 5 -44.83 1.87 29.29
C THR A 5 -46.05 2.51 28.62
N THR A 6 -46.01 2.76 27.31
CA THR A 6 -47.13 3.33 26.56
C THR A 6 -48.19 2.25 26.27
N LYS A 7 -49.43 2.50 26.70
CA LYS A 7 -50.60 1.63 26.47
C LYS A 7 -51.23 1.97 25.12
N PHE A 8 -51.32 1.00 24.20
CA PHE A 8 -52.13 1.14 22.98
C PHE A 8 -53.61 0.86 23.31
N ILE A 9 -54.50 1.75 22.88
CA ILE A 9 -55.96 1.57 22.98
C ILE A 9 -56.46 1.22 21.58
N ASN A 10 -56.93 -0.01 21.38
CA ASN A 10 -57.68 -0.38 20.18
C ASN A 10 -59.11 0.18 20.29
N ALA A 11 -59.42 1.22 19.51
CA ALA A 11 -60.78 1.70 19.36
C ALA A 11 -61.51 0.79 18.35
N TYR A 12 -62.43 -0.05 18.83
CA TYR A 12 -63.37 -0.80 18.00
C TYR A 12 -64.72 -0.07 18.02
N PHE A 13 -65.16 0.45 16.87
CA PHE A 13 -66.52 0.97 16.69
C PHE A 13 -67.38 -0.12 16.05
N PRO A 14 -68.48 -0.57 16.68
CA PRO A 14 -69.37 -1.54 16.05
C PRO A 14 -70.17 -0.90 14.91
N TRP A 15 -70.26 -1.62 13.79
CA TRP A 15 -70.98 -1.23 12.59
C TRP A 15 -72.48 -1.05 12.89
N ASN A 16 -73.06 0.08 12.47
CA ASN A 16 -74.48 0.38 12.65
C ASN A 16 -75.21 0.29 11.30
N GLU A 17 -75.99 -0.78 11.10
CA GLU A 17 -76.73 -1.03 9.86
C GLU A 17 -77.84 -0.02 9.56
N GLU A 18 -78.36 0.71 10.56
CA GLU A 18 -79.39 1.72 10.31
C GLU A 18 -78.81 3.01 9.71
N LEU A 19 -77.59 3.40 10.11
CA LEU A 19 -76.88 4.53 9.51
C LEU A 19 -76.47 4.25 8.06
N ALA A 20 -76.08 3.01 7.76
CA ALA A 20 -75.70 2.60 6.41
C ALA A 20 -76.88 2.64 5.43
N LYS A 21 -78.13 2.45 5.90
CA LYS A 21 -79.34 2.50 5.05
C LYS A 21 -79.84 3.92 4.75
N GLN A 22 -79.39 4.94 5.51
CA GLN A 22 -79.76 6.35 5.27
C GLN A 22 -78.75 7.13 4.40
N ALA A 23 -77.59 6.55 4.10
CA ALA A 23 -76.62 7.16 3.21
C ALA A 23 -77.15 7.12 1.76
N LYS A 24 -77.50 8.29 1.21
CA LYS A 24 -77.71 8.42 -0.25
C LYS A 24 -76.38 8.11 -0.94
N PRO A 25 -76.38 7.45 -2.12
CA PRO A 25 -75.17 7.30 -2.90
C PRO A 25 -74.65 8.70 -3.24
N ASP A 26 -73.44 9.03 -2.80
CA ASP A 26 -72.71 10.19 -3.28
C ASP A 26 -72.51 10.00 -4.79
N ILE A 27 -73.30 10.72 -5.58
CA ILE A 27 -73.03 10.90 -7.00
C ILE A 27 -71.94 11.98 -7.04
N PRO A 28 -70.69 11.65 -7.41
CA PRO A 28 -69.65 12.66 -7.51
C PRO A 28 -70.07 13.71 -8.54
N HIS A 29 -70.25 14.95 -8.09
CA HIS A 29 -70.45 16.09 -8.97
C HIS A 29 -69.11 16.39 -9.65
N TYR A 30 -68.92 15.87 -10.86
CA TYR A 30 -67.83 16.30 -11.73
C TYR A 30 -68.18 17.68 -12.29
N GLU A 31 -67.69 18.75 -11.67
CA GLU A 31 -67.31 19.91 -12.50
C GLU A 31 -66.02 19.52 -13.22
N PRO A 32 -65.96 19.60 -14.56
CA PRO A 32 -64.68 19.50 -15.23
C PRO A 32 -63.84 20.66 -14.73
N VAL A 33 -62.87 20.37 -13.85
CA VAL A 33 -61.75 21.28 -13.61
C VAL A 33 -61.11 21.43 -14.97
N THR A 34 -61.29 22.60 -15.57
CA THR A 34 -60.45 23.02 -16.68
C THR A 34 -59.10 23.26 -16.04
N ASP A 35 -58.29 22.20 -15.94
CA ASP A 35 -56.86 22.38 -15.74
C ASP A 35 -56.45 23.38 -16.82
N PRO A 36 -55.82 24.52 -16.46
CA PRO A 36 -55.21 25.38 -17.46
C PRO A 36 -54.34 24.46 -18.30
N GLN A 37 -54.73 24.28 -19.56
CA GLN A 37 -54.00 23.45 -20.51
C GLN A 37 -52.54 23.85 -20.38
N ALA A 38 -51.71 22.94 -19.83
CA ALA A 38 -50.33 23.24 -19.50
C ALA A 38 -49.72 23.86 -20.76
N LYS A 39 -49.40 25.16 -20.68
CA LYS A 39 -48.91 25.92 -21.81
C LYS A 39 -47.69 25.16 -22.31
N ALA A 40 -47.74 24.63 -23.54
CA ALA A 40 -46.59 23.95 -24.12
C ALA A 40 -45.41 24.92 -24.01
N ALA A 41 -44.38 24.51 -23.27
CA ALA A 41 -43.20 25.33 -23.05
C ALA A 41 -42.65 25.74 -24.42
N ALA A 42 -42.50 27.05 -24.65
CA ALA A 42 -42.04 27.56 -25.93
C ALA A 42 -40.54 27.31 -26.13
N PHE A 43 -39.83 27.01 -25.05
CA PHE A 43 -38.39 26.80 -25.02
C PHE A 43 -38.05 25.46 -24.39
N GLU A 44 -36.88 24.95 -24.74
CA GLU A 44 -36.28 23.76 -24.18
C GLU A 44 -34.81 24.04 -23.88
N TYR A 45 -34.23 23.22 -23.02
CA TYR A 45 -32.80 23.19 -22.81
C TYR A 45 -32.33 21.74 -22.79
N SER A 46 -31.23 21.47 -23.51
CA SER A 46 -30.72 20.11 -23.68
C SER A 46 -29.24 20.05 -23.38
N ILE A 47 -28.83 18.99 -22.70
CA ILE A 47 -27.43 18.59 -22.55
C ILE A 47 -27.23 17.20 -23.14
N GLU A 48 -25.99 16.89 -23.48
CA GLU A 48 -25.62 15.58 -24.03
C GLU A 48 -24.60 14.86 -23.14
N ILE A 49 -24.74 13.55 -23.03
CA ILE A 49 -23.81 12.69 -22.33
C ILE A 49 -23.35 11.62 -23.32
N ALA A 50 -22.04 11.50 -23.51
CA ALA A 50 -21.41 10.59 -24.47
C ALA A 50 -21.48 9.11 -24.02
N CYS A 51 -22.69 8.60 -23.81
CA CYS A 51 -23.02 7.21 -23.50
C CYS A 51 -24.36 6.82 -24.12
N SER A 52 -24.61 5.51 -24.27
CA SER A 52 -25.95 5.06 -24.64
C SER A 52 -26.92 5.25 -23.47
N GLN A 53 -28.22 5.25 -23.77
CA GLN A 53 -29.26 5.42 -22.77
C GLN A 53 -29.27 4.28 -21.74
N ASP A 54 -28.95 3.06 -22.17
CA ASP A 54 -28.88 1.88 -21.30
C ASP A 54 -27.66 1.92 -20.36
N GLU A 55 -26.56 2.54 -20.80
CA GLU A 55 -25.33 2.70 -20.00
C GLU A 55 -25.42 3.83 -18.98
N LEU A 56 -26.32 4.80 -19.18
CA LEU A 56 -26.38 6.04 -18.39
C LEU A 56 -26.47 5.79 -16.88
N ASN A 57 -27.27 4.80 -16.46
CA ASN A 57 -27.43 4.46 -15.04
C ASN A 57 -26.15 3.81 -14.47
N THR A 58 -25.42 3.04 -15.27
CA THR A 58 -24.15 2.41 -14.87
C THR A 58 -23.08 3.46 -14.58
N TYR A 59 -23.03 4.54 -15.37
CA TYR A 59 -22.07 5.61 -15.20
C TYR A 59 -22.36 6.53 -14.00
N GLN A 60 -23.56 6.46 -13.40
CA GLN A 60 -23.93 7.25 -12.23
C GLN A 60 -23.57 8.74 -12.37
N VAL A 61 -23.96 9.34 -13.51
CA VAL A 61 -23.56 10.68 -13.95
C VAL A 61 -23.92 11.82 -12.99
N GLY A 62 -24.74 11.53 -11.98
CA GLY A 62 -25.25 12.47 -11.00
C GLY A 62 -26.59 13.05 -11.43
N ILE A 63 -26.90 14.24 -10.93
CA ILE A 63 -28.10 14.98 -11.27
C ILE A 63 -27.74 16.32 -11.89
N PHE A 64 -28.61 16.79 -12.77
CA PHE A 64 -28.52 18.12 -13.38
C PHE A 64 -29.73 18.95 -12.96
N SER A 65 -29.53 20.25 -12.75
CA SER A 65 -30.64 21.18 -12.56
C SER A 65 -30.32 22.57 -13.11
N LEU A 66 -31.35 23.25 -13.62
CA LEU A 66 -31.32 24.66 -13.94
C LEU A 66 -31.73 25.47 -12.71
N GLY A 67 -30.85 26.36 -12.29
CA GLY A 67 -31.03 27.22 -11.12
C GLY A 67 -32.25 28.12 -11.23
N LYS A 68 -32.87 28.41 -10.07
CA LYS A 68 -33.98 29.35 -9.94
C LYS A 68 -33.55 30.75 -10.40
N THR A 69 -34.43 31.44 -11.13
CA THR A 69 -34.29 32.85 -11.49
C THR A 69 -35.37 33.69 -10.80
N LYS A 70 -35.49 34.97 -11.16
CA LYS A 70 -36.60 35.81 -10.69
C LYS A 70 -37.93 35.40 -11.31
N GLU A 71 -37.90 34.94 -12.57
CA GLU A 71 -39.09 34.69 -13.39
C GLU A 71 -39.46 33.20 -13.45
N GLU A 72 -38.54 32.29 -13.06
CA GLU A 72 -38.76 30.85 -13.14
C GLU A 72 -38.17 30.07 -11.96
N ALA A 73 -38.86 29.02 -11.53
CA ALA A 73 -38.41 28.12 -10.48
C ALA A 73 -37.21 27.26 -10.94
N ASN A 74 -36.59 26.53 -9.99
CA ASN A 74 -35.59 25.52 -10.34
C ASN A 74 -36.22 24.40 -11.18
N ILE A 75 -35.49 23.92 -12.19
CA ILE A 75 -35.92 22.82 -13.06
C ILE A 75 -34.92 21.67 -12.94
N SER A 76 -35.37 20.51 -12.52
CA SER A 76 -34.53 19.31 -12.30
C SER A 76 -35.07 18.05 -12.97
N SER A 77 -36.15 18.16 -13.75
CA SER A 77 -36.77 17.04 -14.46
C SER A 77 -36.30 16.99 -15.90
N TRP A 78 -35.81 15.83 -16.35
CA TRP A 78 -35.21 15.65 -17.67
C TRP A 78 -35.81 14.47 -18.40
N ASN A 79 -36.17 14.66 -19.67
CA ASN A 79 -36.50 13.60 -20.60
C ASN A 79 -35.24 13.05 -21.25
N LYS A 80 -35.15 11.72 -21.37
CA LYS A 80 -33.99 11.02 -21.92
C LYS A 80 -34.31 10.52 -23.33
N THR A 81 -33.46 10.83 -24.29
CA THR A 81 -33.57 10.33 -25.67
C THR A 81 -32.18 9.96 -26.20
N GLN A 82 -32.12 8.98 -27.09
CA GLN A 82 -30.90 8.62 -27.80
C GLN A 82 -30.71 9.52 -29.05
N THR A 83 -29.50 10.03 -29.28
CA THR A 83 -29.13 10.76 -30.50
C THR A 83 -28.66 9.80 -31.61
N ASP A 84 -28.58 10.30 -32.84
CA ASP A 84 -28.10 9.53 -34.00
C ASP A 84 -26.63 9.07 -33.84
N GLU A 85 -25.83 9.80 -33.05
CA GLU A 85 -24.44 9.45 -32.73
C GLU A 85 -24.33 8.37 -31.63
N GLY A 86 -25.45 7.92 -31.06
CA GLY A 86 -25.44 6.96 -29.96
C GLY A 86 -25.15 7.58 -28.59
N PHE A 87 -25.35 8.90 -28.44
CA PHE A 87 -25.26 9.60 -27.16
C PHE A 87 -26.62 9.84 -26.51
N THR A 88 -26.64 10.03 -25.20
CA THR A 88 -27.85 10.31 -24.44
C THR A 88 -28.07 11.81 -24.36
N ARG A 89 -29.19 12.27 -24.87
CA ARG A 89 -29.67 13.64 -24.71
C ARG A 89 -30.63 13.74 -23.54
N LEU A 90 -30.37 14.68 -22.65
CA LEU A 90 -31.27 15.05 -21.56
C LEU A 90 -31.92 16.38 -21.92
N THR A 91 -33.24 16.41 -22.06
CA THR A 91 -34.01 17.60 -22.47
C THR A 91 -35.00 18.00 -21.39
N THR A 92 -35.09 19.29 -21.09
CA THR A 92 -36.09 19.84 -20.16
C THR A 92 -36.85 21.01 -20.76
N SER A 93 -38.11 21.14 -20.36
CA SER A 93 -39.00 22.23 -20.80
C SER A 93 -38.70 23.50 -20.01
N VAL A 94 -38.60 24.63 -20.71
CA VAL A 94 -38.31 25.94 -20.12
C VAL A 94 -39.37 26.96 -20.51
N ASN A 95 -39.91 27.70 -19.54
CA ASN A 95 -40.99 28.65 -19.79
C ASN A 95 -40.47 30.03 -20.21
N ILE A 96 -39.29 30.44 -19.72
CA ILE A 96 -38.72 31.77 -19.92
C ILE A 96 -37.37 31.65 -20.67
N ASP A 97 -37.27 32.33 -21.81
CA ASP A 97 -36.03 32.49 -22.57
C ASP A 97 -35.14 33.55 -21.91
N GLU A 98 -34.38 33.10 -20.91
CA GLU A 98 -33.45 33.90 -20.15
C GLU A 98 -32.19 33.08 -19.83
N PRO A 99 -31.04 33.73 -19.56
CA PRO A 99 -29.86 33.05 -19.05
C PRO A 99 -30.16 32.34 -17.72
N LYS A 100 -29.67 31.11 -17.57
CA LYS A 100 -29.79 30.28 -16.38
C LYS A 100 -28.43 29.78 -15.93
N LYS A 101 -28.40 29.15 -14.76
CA LYS A 101 -27.22 28.48 -14.22
C LYS A 101 -27.46 26.98 -14.27
N LEU A 102 -26.69 26.24 -15.05
CA LEU A 102 -26.70 24.77 -15.00
C LEU A 102 -25.85 24.33 -13.81
N SER A 103 -26.38 23.39 -13.04
CA SER A 103 -25.66 22.75 -11.94
C SER A 103 -25.59 21.25 -12.19
N ARG A 104 -24.43 20.66 -11.93
CA ARG A 104 -24.23 19.22 -11.86
C ARG A 104 -23.82 18.85 -10.44
N GLU A 105 -24.61 18.01 -9.78
CA GLU A 105 -24.32 17.47 -8.45
C GLU A 105 -24.24 15.94 -8.50
N PHE A 106 -23.57 15.32 -7.53
CA PHE A 106 -23.56 13.86 -7.40
C PHE A 106 -24.93 13.29 -7.01
N PHE A 107 -25.62 13.99 -6.12
CA PHE A 107 -27.02 13.76 -5.75
C PHE A 107 -27.61 15.07 -5.23
N CYS A 108 -28.95 15.11 -5.11
CA CYS A 108 -29.66 16.33 -4.75
C CYS A 108 -29.14 16.96 -3.46
N SER A 109 -28.73 18.23 -3.54
CA SER A 109 -28.30 19.03 -2.40
C SER A 109 -27.07 18.46 -1.69
N CYS A 110 -26.15 17.82 -2.42
CA CYS A 110 -24.91 17.30 -1.85
C CYS A 110 -23.89 18.40 -1.50
N GLY A 111 -24.12 19.63 -1.99
CA GLY A 111 -23.28 20.80 -1.70
C GLY A 111 -21.96 20.83 -2.48
N ASN A 112 -21.83 19.96 -3.49
CA ASN A 112 -20.65 19.80 -4.34
C ASN A 112 -21.06 19.95 -5.80
N ALA A 113 -21.64 21.10 -6.12
CA ALA A 113 -22.14 21.39 -7.45
C ALA A 113 -21.04 21.98 -8.34
N ILE A 114 -20.87 21.42 -9.52
CA ILE A 114 -20.18 22.11 -10.62
C ILE A 114 -21.20 23.04 -11.26
N LEU A 115 -20.86 24.32 -11.39
CA LEU A 115 -21.75 25.37 -11.89
C LEU A 115 -21.29 25.85 -13.25
N PHE A 116 -22.23 25.98 -14.17
CA PHE A 116 -22.03 26.59 -15.50
C PHE A 116 -22.99 27.76 -15.64
N ASP A 117 -22.42 28.95 -15.76
CA ASP A 117 -23.16 30.21 -15.82
C ASP A 117 -23.61 30.54 -17.24
N ASP A 118 -24.64 31.38 -17.32
CA ASP A 118 -25.15 31.98 -18.57
C ASP A 118 -25.58 30.98 -19.67
N VAL A 119 -26.04 29.78 -19.28
CA VAL A 119 -26.62 28.82 -20.22
C VAL A 119 -27.98 29.30 -20.72
N LYS A 120 -28.28 29.09 -22.01
CA LYS A 120 -29.48 29.66 -22.65
C LYS A 120 -30.39 28.58 -23.21
N PRO A 121 -31.70 28.65 -22.93
CA PRO A 121 -32.70 27.84 -23.62
C PRO A 121 -32.72 28.14 -25.13
N VAL A 122 -33.29 27.21 -25.87
CA VAL A 122 -33.51 27.27 -27.32
C VAL A 122 -34.99 27.04 -27.60
N LYS A 123 -35.45 27.35 -28.81
CA LYS A 123 -36.85 27.07 -29.18
C LYS A 123 -37.12 25.57 -29.08
N ALA A 124 -38.28 25.21 -28.51
CA ALA A 124 -38.68 23.81 -28.38
C ALA A 124 -38.66 23.09 -29.74
N GLY A 125 -38.14 21.86 -29.78
CA GLY A 125 -37.95 21.07 -30.99
C GLY A 125 -36.74 21.46 -31.84
N SER A 126 -35.85 22.32 -31.35
CA SER A 126 -34.59 22.63 -32.05
C SER A 126 -33.62 21.45 -32.04
N GLY A 127 -33.71 20.58 -31.02
CA GLY A 127 -32.81 19.44 -30.85
C GLY A 127 -31.35 19.82 -30.67
N SER A 128 -31.06 21.05 -30.25
CA SER A 128 -29.70 21.55 -30.05
C SER A 128 -29.29 21.43 -28.58
N ASN A 129 -28.05 21.00 -28.35
CA ASN A 129 -27.39 20.98 -27.04
C ASN A 129 -26.13 21.83 -27.10
N THR A 130 -25.91 22.65 -26.07
CA THR A 130 -24.75 23.53 -25.94
C THR A 130 -23.70 22.96 -25.00
N GLU A 131 -24.13 22.12 -24.07
CA GLU A 131 -23.28 21.45 -23.09
C GLU A 131 -23.26 19.95 -23.36
N SER A 132 -22.06 19.37 -23.29
CA SER A 132 -21.86 17.94 -23.39
C SER A 132 -20.85 17.43 -22.36
N PHE A 133 -21.00 16.17 -21.97
CA PHE A 133 -20.19 15.52 -20.95
C PHE A 133 -19.79 14.11 -21.40
N VAL A 134 -18.66 13.60 -20.90
CA VAL A 134 -18.18 12.24 -21.21
C VAL A 134 -17.82 11.50 -19.92
N PRO A 135 -18.38 10.29 -19.68
CA PRO A 135 -17.94 9.46 -18.58
C PRO A 135 -16.62 8.76 -18.95
N ILE A 136 -15.69 8.71 -18.01
CA ILE A 136 -14.41 8.00 -18.15
C ILE A 136 -14.17 7.10 -16.95
N LYS A 137 -13.41 6.02 -17.16
CA LYS A 137 -12.84 5.24 -16.06
C LYS A 137 -11.33 5.54 -15.98
N PRO A 138 -10.84 6.12 -14.88
CA PRO A 138 -9.42 6.40 -14.74
C PRO A 138 -8.64 5.10 -14.48
N ALA A 139 -7.48 4.98 -15.11
CA ALA A 139 -6.54 3.88 -14.97
C ALA A 139 -5.12 4.40 -14.77
N VAL A 140 -4.24 3.53 -14.29
CA VAL A 140 -2.78 3.78 -14.24
C VAL A 140 -2.06 2.71 -15.05
N GLN A 141 -0.96 3.08 -15.68
CA GLN A 141 -0.13 2.17 -16.44
C GLN A 141 0.96 1.55 -15.55
N VAL A 142 1.05 0.23 -15.53
CA VAL A 142 2.15 -0.55 -14.92
C VAL A 142 2.74 -1.44 -15.99
N GLY A 143 4.02 -1.20 -16.34
CA GLY A 143 4.64 -1.84 -17.50
C GLY A 143 3.91 -1.48 -18.79
N GLU A 144 3.43 -2.49 -19.52
CA GLU A 144 2.66 -2.33 -20.77
C GLU A 144 1.14 -2.43 -20.57
N ARG A 145 0.66 -2.56 -19.34
CA ARG A 145 -0.76 -2.79 -19.02
C ARG A 145 -1.39 -1.62 -18.29
N LEU A 146 -2.69 -1.45 -18.48
CA LEU A 146 -3.51 -0.58 -17.66
C LEU A 146 -4.06 -1.35 -16.47
N GLY A 147 -4.23 -0.66 -15.35
CA GLY A 147 -4.80 -1.21 -14.15
C GLY A 147 -5.61 -0.20 -13.35
N TRP A 148 -6.44 -0.74 -12.48
CA TRP A 148 -7.25 0.00 -11.54
C TRP A 148 -6.47 0.19 -10.24
N PRO A 149 -6.09 1.43 -9.89
CA PRO A 149 -5.54 1.65 -8.56
C PRO A 149 -6.62 1.35 -7.51
N THR A 150 -6.23 0.74 -6.39
CA THR A 150 -7.12 0.35 -5.29
C THR A 150 -6.93 1.19 -4.05
N GLU A 151 -5.85 1.98 -4.00
CA GLU A 151 -5.48 2.87 -2.90
C GLU A 151 -4.99 4.20 -3.46
N GLY A 152 -5.09 5.27 -2.67
CA GLY A 152 -4.70 6.62 -3.07
C GLY A 152 -5.88 7.51 -3.46
N TYR A 153 -5.58 8.54 -4.24
CA TYR A 153 -6.51 9.63 -4.54
C TYR A 153 -6.39 10.07 -6.00
N PHE A 154 -7.53 10.41 -6.61
CA PHE A 154 -7.58 11.19 -7.83
C PHE A 154 -8.00 12.63 -7.54
N TYR A 155 -7.40 13.59 -8.24
CA TYR A 155 -7.74 15.01 -8.16
C TYR A 155 -8.08 15.51 -9.55
N HIS A 156 -9.29 16.05 -9.73
CA HIS A 156 -9.74 16.62 -11.00
C HIS A 156 -9.71 18.14 -10.92
N PHE A 157 -8.91 18.74 -11.79
CA PHE A 157 -8.79 20.19 -11.93
C PHE A 157 -9.38 20.66 -13.26
N ILE A 158 -10.03 21.81 -13.24
CA ILE A 158 -10.46 22.56 -14.43
C ILE A 158 -9.97 23.98 -14.28
N ASP A 159 -9.27 24.49 -15.29
CA ASP A 159 -8.64 25.82 -15.27
C ASP A 159 -7.83 26.05 -13.97
N ASP A 160 -6.98 25.06 -13.64
CA ASP A 160 -6.11 25.00 -12.46
C ASP A 160 -6.82 25.03 -11.10
N THR A 161 -8.15 24.92 -11.09
CA THR A 161 -8.97 24.91 -9.88
C THR A 161 -9.41 23.48 -9.56
N LEU A 162 -9.19 23.03 -8.32
CA LEU A 162 -9.67 21.72 -7.87
C LEU A 162 -11.20 21.69 -7.89
N ILE A 163 -11.76 20.74 -8.64
CA ILE A 163 -13.20 20.53 -8.75
C ILE A 163 -13.66 19.40 -7.83
N ASN A 164 -12.93 18.29 -7.79
CA ASN A 164 -13.23 17.16 -6.91
C ASN A 164 -11.94 16.41 -6.53
N GLU A 165 -11.91 15.90 -5.30
CA GLU A 165 -10.98 14.86 -4.85
C GLU A 165 -11.76 13.55 -4.68
N TYR A 166 -11.21 12.47 -5.22
CA TYR A 166 -11.78 11.13 -5.19
C TYR A 166 -10.85 10.22 -4.41
N ARG A 167 -11.31 9.74 -3.25
CA ARG A 167 -10.59 8.81 -2.39
C ARG A 167 -10.87 7.36 -2.81
N LEU A 168 -9.84 6.59 -3.15
CA LEU A 168 -9.98 5.16 -3.40
C LEU A 168 -10.28 4.41 -2.09
N LYS A 169 -11.11 3.37 -2.17
CA LYS A 169 -11.61 2.68 -0.98
C LYS A 169 -10.60 1.83 -0.22
N GLY A 170 -9.49 1.45 -0.84
CA GLY A 170 -8.58 0.47 -0.26
C GLY A 170 -9.11 -0.96 -0.32
N SER A 171 -8.42 -1.87 0.38
CA SER A 171 -8.79 -3.29 0.51
C SER A 171 -8.99 -3.99 -0.84
N GLY A 172 -8.14 -3.65 -1.81
CA GLY A 172 -8.21 -4.18 -3.17
C GLY A 172 -9.46 -3.77 -3.97
N LYS A 173 -10.26 -2.80 -3.49
CA LYS A 173 -11.41 -2.26 -4.24
C LYS A 173 -10.97 -1.03 -5.01
N TRP A 174 -11.29 -0.98 -6.30
CA TRP A 174 -10.95 0.14 -7.17
C TRP A 174 -12.01 1.23 -7.23
N ALA A 175 -13.17 1.03 -6.59
CA ALA A 175 -14.17 2.08 -6.46
C ALA A 175 -13.63 3.21 -5.58
N PHE A 176 -14.12 4.42 -5.82
CA PHE A 176 -13.74 5.62 -5.07
C PHE A 176 -14.96 6.36 -4.53
N GLN A 177 -14.72 7.17 -3.50
CA GLN A 177 -15.72 8.02 -2.86
C GLN A 177 -15.28 9.48 -2.99
N VAL A 178 -16.23 10.39 -3.06
CA VAL A 178 -15.95 11.83 -3.23
C VAL A 178 -15.78 12.47 -1.86
N THR A 179 -14.73 13.25 -1.65
CA THR A 179 -14.55 14.04 -0.43
C THR A 179 -15.20 15.42 -0.57
N ARG A 180 -15.37 16.14 0.55
CA ARG A 180 -15.83 17.54 0.57
C ARG A 180 -14.69 18.52 0.31
N SER A 181 -13.59 18.06 -0.28
CA SER A 181 -12.46 18.93 -0.64
C SER A 181 -12.91 19.99 -1.63
N THR A 182 -12.38 21.20 -1.47
CA THR A 182 -12.72 22.38 -2.27
C THR A 182 -11.46 22.95 -2.88
N LYS A 183 -11.61 23.93 -3.78
CA LYS A 183 -10.48 24.69 -4.33
C LYS A 183 -9.56 25.31 -3.27
N ASP A 184 -10.04 25.53 -2.05
CA ASP A 184 -9.30 26.23 -1.00
C ASP A 184 -8.72 25.28 0.07
N ALA A 185 -9.26 24.05 0.20
CA ALA A 185 -8.87 23.13 1.27
C ALA A 185 -9.19 21.66 0.94
N LEU A 186 -8.29 20.76 1.34
CA LEU A 186 -8.49 19.31 1.33
C LEU A 186 -9.09 18.82 2.66
N THR A 187 -9.93 17.79 2.61
CA THR A 187 -10.56 17.16 3.79
C THR A 187 -10.79 15.67 3.56
N ASP A 188 -10.85 14.88 4.63
CA ASP A 188 -11.23 13.46 4.59
C ASP A 188 -12.74 13.23 4.69
N GLU A 189 -13.51 14.29 4.97
CA GLU A 189 -14.96 14.18 5.06
C GLU A 189 -15.55 13.80 3.71
N LEU A 190 -16.33 12.71 3.67
CA LEU A 190 -16.97 12.25 2.45
C LEU A 190 -18.25 13.03 2.16
N VAL A 191 -18.54 13.27 0.88
CA VAL A 191 -19.84 13.80 0.44
C VAL A 191 -20.95 12.81 0.79
N SER A 192 -20.69 11.51 0.61
CA SER A 192 -21.54 10.40 1.06
C SER A 192 -20.72 9.10 1.07
N ALA A 193 -21.29 8.03 1.64
CA ALA A 193 -20.70 6.68 1.58
C ALA A 193 -20.88 5.97 0.22
N HIS A 194 -21.40 6.66 -0.79
CA HIS A 194 -21.68 6.09 -2.11
C HIS A 194 -20.40 5.81 -2.90
N ASP A 195 -20.33 4.65 -3.53
CA ASP A 195 -19.17 4.19 -4.28
C ASP A 195 -19.33 4.50 -5.78
N TYR A 196 -18.33 5.19 -6.35
CA TYR A 196 -18.26 5.55 -7.76
C TYR A 196 -17.16 4.79 -8.48
N ALA A 197 -17.39 4.59 -9.78
CA ALA A 197 -16.50 3.87 -10.68
C ALA A 197 -15.97 4.75 -11.82
N PHE A 198 -16.64 5.88 -12.08
CA PHE A 198 -16.45 6.71 -13.27
C PHE A 198 -16.43 8.19 -12.87
N ILE A 199 -15.66 8.96 -13.62
CA ILE A 199 -15.62 10.42 -13.52
C ILE A 199 -16.36 10.98 -14.72
N LEU A 200 -17.25 11.95 -14.50
CA LEU A 200 -17.95 12.64 -15.58
C LEU A 200 -17.20 13.94 -15.89
N LEU A 201 -16.58 13.99 -17.06
CA LEU A 201 -15.84 15.17 -17.52
C LEU A 201 -16.75 16.10 -18.33
N PRO A 202 -16.67 17.43 -18.13
CA PRO A 202 -17.18 18.39 -19.09
C PRO A 202 -16.46 18.24 -20.43
N TRP A 203 -17.20 18.17 -21.53
CA TRP A 203 -16.64 18.09 -22.88
C TRP A 203 -16.76 19.42 -23.61
N LYS A 204 -17.99 19.87 -23.87
CA LYS A 204 -18.26 21.19 -24.45
C LYS A 204 -19.13 21.96 -23.49
N ILE A 205 -18.81 23.23 -23.26
CA ILE A 205 -19.65 24.18 -22.51
C ILE A 205 -19.83 25.39 -23.42
N ASN A 206 -21.07 25.83 -23.64
CA ASN A 206 -21.39 26.83 -24.65
C ASN A 206 -20.83 26.49 -26.05
N ASN A 207 -20.83 25.20 -26.42
CA ASN A 207 -20.21 24.64 -27.64
C ASN A 207 -18.67 24.83 -27.75
N ILE A 208 -18.01 25.27 -26.69
CA ILE A 208 -16.55 25.40 -26.62
C ILE A 208 -15.99 24.20 -25.88
N VAL A 209 -14.99 23.54 -26.47
CA VAL A 209 -14.31 22.40 -25.84
C VAL A 209 -13.60 22.87 -24.56
N THR A 210 -13.85 22.18 -23.44
CA THR A 210 -13.21 22.49 -22.16
C THR A 210 -11.79 21.93 -22.17
N ALA A 211 -10.83 22.74 -22.62
CA ALA A 211 -9.49 22.28 -22.98
C ALA A 211 -8.54 22.08 -21.78
N ARG A 212 -8.58 22.95 -20.75
CA ARG A 212 -7.64 22.87 -19.63
C ARG A 212 -8.22 22.08 -18.47
N GLN A 213 -8.15 20.76 -18.58
CA GLN A 213 -8.54 19.84 -17.51
C GLN A 213 -7.38 18.93 -17.18
N HIS A 214 -7.13 18.71 -15.89
CA HIS A 214 -6.09 17.79 -15.42
C HIS A 214 -6.69 16.73 -14.52
N LEU A 215 -6.21 15.51 -14.66
CA LEU A 215 -6.44 14.45 -13.69
C LEU A 215 -5.10 14.01 -13.10
N LEU A 216 -4.97 14.10 -11.78
CA LEU A 216 -3.79 13.67 -11.05
C LEU A 216 -4.14 12.42 -10.24
N TYR A 217 -3.26 11.41 -10.26
CA TYR A 217 -3.30 10.29 -9.33
C TYR A 217 -2.13 10.38 -8.35
N LEU A 218 -2.39 10.19 -7.07
CA LEU A 218 -1.36 10.02 -6.05
C LEU A 218 -1.65 8.78 -5.19
N PRO A 219 -0.65 7.93 -4.90
CA PRO A 219 -0.83 6.76 -4.05
C PRO A 219 -1.12 7.11 -2.59
N GLN A 220 -0.81 8.35 -2.18
CA GLN A 220 -1.11 8.89 -0.85
C GLN A 220 -1.84 10.24 -0.99
N LYS A 221 -2.52 10.65 0.09
CA LYS A 221 -3.20 11.95 0.10
C LYS A 221 -2.17 13.08 0.00
N MET A 222 -2.48 14.09 -0.79
CA MET A 222 -1.70 15.31 -0.89
C MET A 222 -1.76 16.09 0.43
N SER A 223 -0.63 16.63 0.89
CA SER A 223 -0.64 17.46 2.09
C SER A 223 -1.28 18.82 1.84
N SER A 224 -1.75 19.46 2.91
CA SER A 224 -2.32 20.82 2.82
C SER A 224 -1.27 21.87 2.45
N GLU A 225 0.01 21.68 2.80
CA GLU A 225 1.10 22.54 2.34
C GLU A 225 1.32 22.36 0.84
N GLN A 226 1.45 21.11 0.38
CA GLN A 226 1.68 20.81 -1.03
C GLN A 226 0.55 21.37 -1.90
N PHE A 227 -0.71 21.21 -1.47
CA PHE A 227 -1.86 21.71 -2.22
C PHE A 227 -1.85 23.24 -2.42
N LYS A 228 -1.36 24.00 -1.43
CA LYS A 228 -1.26 25.47 -1.54
C LYS A 228 -0.19 25.93 -2.51
N ASP A 229 0.83 25.11 -2.72
CA ASP A 229 1.97 25.42 -3.58
C ASP A 229 1.76 24.95 -5.04
N ILE A 230 0.61 24.35 -5.36
CA ILE A 230 0.29 23.94 -6.72
C ILE A 230 0.04 25.17 -7.60
N ASP A 231 0.75 25.21 -8.74
CA ASP A 231 0.52 26.16 -9.82
C ASP A 231 0.32 25.45 -11.17
N SER A 232 0.05 26.23 -12.21
CA SER A 232 -0.17 25.72 -13.57
C SER A 232 1.00 24.89 -14.11
N ASN A 233 2.25 25.29 -13.80
CA ASN A 233 3.44 24.58 -14.28
C ASN A 233 3.65 23.25 -13.55
N TRP A 234 3.36 23.22 -12.25
CA TRP A 234 3.36 22.00 -11.46
C TRP A 234 2.31 21.02 -12.00
N LEU A 235 1.08 21.48 -12.29
CA LEU A 235 0.03 20.64 -12.87
C LEU A 235 0.42 20.09 -14.25
N ASP A 236 0.92 20.94 -15.15
CA ASP A 236 1.34 20.53 -16.49
C ASP A 236 2.49 19.48 -16.44
N THR A 237 3.25 19.44 -15.35
CA THR A 237 4.36 18.48 -15.15
C THR A 237 3.93 17.19 -14.46
N HIS A 238 3.04 17.25 -13.48
CA HIS A 238 2.74 16.12 -12.58
C HIS A 238 1.36 15.49 -12.81
N ALA A 239 0.44 16.19 -13.48
CA ALA A 239 -0.91 15.71 -13.75
C ALA A 239 -1.13 15.43 -15.23
N CYS A 240 -2.11 14.58 -15.54
CA CYS A 240 -2.50 14.27 -16.90
C CYS A 240 -3.39 15.37 -17.47
N LEU A 241 -2.85 16.18 -18.40
CA LEU A 241 -3.67 17.07 -19.22
C LEU A 241 -4.57 16.26 -20.16
N LEU A 242 -5.87 16.56 -20.15
CA LEU A 242 -6.88 15.76 -20.86
C LEU A 242 -7.15 16.28 -22.28
N ASP A 243 -7.00 15.42 -23.28
CA ASP A 243 -7.60 15.63 -24.61
C ASP A 243 -9.01 15.03 -24.64
N VAL A 244 -10.00 15.84 -24.25
CA VAL A 244 -11.39 15.38 -24.13
C VAL A 244 -11.99 14.96 -25.47
N ASN A 245 -11.52 15.53 -26.59
CA ASN A 245 -11.97 15.08 -27.90
C ASN A 245 -11.45 13.68 -28.21
N ALA A 246 -10.16 13.41 -27.96
CA ALA A 246 -9.58 12.08 -28.13
C ALA A 246 -10.27 11.04 -27.22
N ILE A 247 -10.60 11.40 -25.98
CA ILE A 247 -11.37 10.57 -25.04
C ILE A 247 -12.74 10.20 -25.62
N VAL A 248 -13.47 11.16 -26.19
CA VAL A 248 -14.77 10.88 -26.82
C VAL A 248 -14.61 9.99 -28.05
N GLN A 249 -13.55 10.19 -28.85
CA GLN A 249 -13.28 9.35 -30.02
C GLN A 249 -13.01 7.88 -29.63
N SER A 250 -12.33 7.63 -28.51
CA SER A 250 -12.01 6.25 -28.10
C SER A 250 -13.27 5.41 -27.81
N LYS A 251 -14.42 6.04 -27.49
CA LYS A 251 -15.71 5.33 -27.32
C LYS A 251 -16.17 4.62 -28.59
N HIS A 252 -15.81 5.15 -29.76
CA HIS A 252 -16.21 4.62 -31.06
C HIS A 252 -15.21 3.60 -31.62
N GLU A 253 -14.16 3.25 -30.88
CA GLU A 253 -13.24 2.19 -31.28
C GLU A 253 -13.98 0.85 -31.34
N ASN A 254 -13.87 0.20 -32.50
CA ASN A 254 -14.30 -1.18 -32.62
C ASN A 254 -13.38 -2.07 -31.80
N LYS A 255 -13.93 -3.18 -31.29
CA LYS A 255 -13.12 -4.23 -30.68
C LYS A 255 -12.13 -4.75 -31.71
N LEU A 256 -10.84 -4.62 -31.40
CA LEU A 256 -9.77 -5.10 -32.27
C LEU A 256 -9.60 -6.61 -32.14
N VAL A 257 -9.10 -7.24 -33.21
CA VAL A 257 -8.60 -8.62 -33.16
C VAL A 257 -7.24 -8.56 -32.46
N HIS A 258 -7.02 -9.42 -31.45
CA HIS A 258 -5.72 -9.50 -30.78
C HIS A 258 -4.65 -9.90 -31.80
N GLU A 259 -3.82 -8.94 -32.23
CA GLU A 259 -2.69 -9.21 -33.13
C GLU A 259 -1.46 -9.78 -32.37
N GLN A 260 -1.45 -9.64 -31.04
CA GLN A 260 -0.42 -10.18 -30.16
C GLN A 260 -0.79 -11.62 -29.76
N GLU A 261 0.18 -12.55 -29.83
CA GLU A 261 0.02 -13.95 -29.38
C GLU A 261 -0.32 -14.07 -27.89
N ASP A 262 -0.06 -13.02 -27.11
CA ASP A 262 -0.30 -12.95 -25.67
C ASP A 262 -1.58 -12.19 -25.35
N GLU A 263 -2.64 -12.92 -24.95
CA GLU A 263 -3.94 -12.37 -24.54
C GLU A 263 -3.88 -11.62 -23.18
N THR A 264 -2.72 -11.59 -22.51
CA THR A 264 -2.52 -10.87 -21.24
C THR A 264 -2.19 -9.38 -21.41
N LEU A 265 -1.86 -8.95 -22.63
CA LEU A 265 -1.56 -7.56 -22.96
C LEU A 265 -2.78 -6.83 -23.53
N PRO A 266 -2.79 -5.49 -23.59
CA PRO A 266 -3.84 -4.76 -24.26
C PRO A 266 -3.78 -4.95 -25.78
N ALA A 267 -4.94 -5.02 -26.46
CA ALA A 267 -4.99 -5.10 -27.92
C ALA A 267 -4.36 -3.87 -28.61
N VAL A 268 -4.27 -2.74 -27.89
CA VAL A 268 -3.59 -1.51 -28.33
C VAL A 268 -2.42 -1.22 -27.41
N LYS A 269 -1.22 -1.04 -27.96
CA LYS A 269 -0.06 -0.62 -27.17
C LYS A 269 -0.30 0.78 -26.57
N ILE A 270 -0.14 0.90 -25.26
CA ILE A 270 -0.22 2.19 -24.55
C ILE A 270 1.10 2.94 -24.75
N GLN A 271 1.03 4.09 -25.40
CA GLN A 271 2.19 4.88 -25.82
C GLN A 271 2.46 6.06 -24.87
N ASN A 272 1.42 6.76 -24.43
CA ASN A 272 1.56 8.03 -23.71
C ASN A 272 0.57 8.14 -22.53
N ILE A 273 0.92 9.01 -21.57
CA ILE A 273 -0.01 9.49 -20.53
C ILE A 273 -1.11 10.31 -21.22
N GLY A 274 -2.35 10.19 -20.74
CA GLY A 274 -3.54 10.82 -21.34
C GLY A 274 -4.15 10.06 -22.51
N GLN A 275 -3.51 8.99 -22.98
CA GLN A 275 -4.12 8.10 -23.96
C GLN A 275 -5.37 7.45 -23.37
N SER A 276 -6.45 7.47 -24.14
CA SER A 276 -7.70 6.78 -23.85
C SER A 276 -7.94 5.68 -24.88
N ILE A 277 -8.41 4.53 -24.43
CA ILE A 277 -8.83 3.42 -25.29
C ILE A 277 -10.19 2.90 -24.84
N SER A 278 -10.95 2.30 -25.75
CA SER A 278 -12.17 1.59 -25.38
C SER A 278 -11.88 0.42 -24.44
N PHE A 279 -12.73 0.18 -23.44
CA PHE A 279 -12.57 -0.94 -22.52
C PHE A 279 -12.46 -2.29 -23.25
N ALA A 280 -13.17 -2.44 -24.37
CA ALA A 280 -13.10 -3.61 -25.25
C ALA A 280 -11.68 -3.93 -25.79
N ASN A 281 -10.76 -2.95 -25.76
CA ASN A 281 -9.40 -3.03 -26.27
C ASN A 281 -8.33 -3.03 -25.16
N THR A 282 -8.75 -3.17 -23.89
CA THR A 282 -7.85 -3.43 -22.76
C THR A 282 -7.37 -4.89 -22.77
N CYS A 283 -7.35 -5.59 -21.64
CA CYS A 283 -6.93 -6.99 -21.57
C CYS A 283 -8.15 -7.93 -21.45
N THR A 284 -8.13 -9.06 -22.15
CA THR A 284 -9.23 -10.05 -22.10
C THR A 284 -9.12 -11.02 -20.92
N SER A 285 -7.90 -11.38 -20.51
CA SER A 285 -7.60 -12.21 -19.34
C SER A 285 -6.21 -11.94 -18.80
N ALA A 286 -6.03 -11.79 -17.49
CA ALA A 286 -4.71 -11.69 -16.90
C ALA A 286 -4.24 -13.04 -16.36
N SER A 287 -2.99 -13.41 -16.65
CA SER A 287 -2.34 -14.52 -15.92
C SER A 287 -1.98 -14.10 -14.49
N THR A 288 -1.75 -12.80 -14.27
CA THR A 288 -1.61 -12.18 -12.94
C THR A 288 -2.66 -11.08 -12.71
N PRO A 289 -3.68 -11.29 -11.85
CA PRO A 289 -4.76 -10.31 -11.63
C PRO A 289 -4.31 -9.02 -10.92
N GLN A 290 -3.13 -9.01 -10.32
CA GLN A 290 -2.55 -7.88 -9.58
C GLN A 290 -1.25 -7.42 -10.26
N LEU A 291 -1.19 -6.18 -10.75
CA LEU A 291 0.00 -5.63 -11.44
C LEU A 291 1.04 -5.07 -10.47
N ARG A 292 0.58 -4.64 -9.30
CA ARG A 292 1.33 -4.01 -8.21
C ARG A 292 0.49 -4.12 -6.94
N HIS A 293 1.03 -4.05 -5.73
CA HIS A 293 0.23 -4.19 -4.49
C HIS A 293 -1.07 -3.35 -4.45
N ASN A 294 -1.05 -2.15 -5.02
CA ASN A 294 -2.18 -1.23 -5.07
C ASN A 294 -2.82 -1.07 -6.47
N VAL A 295 -2.50 -1.93 -7.44
CA VAL A 295 -3.03 -1.85 -8.81
C VAL A 295 -3.50 -3.23 -9.30
N LYS A 296 -4.79 -3.33 -9.60
CA LYS A 296 -5.40 -4.52 -10.23
C LYS A 296 -5.38 -4.41 -11.73
N ALA A 297 -5.18 -5.52 -12.44
CA ALA A 297 -5.19 -5.51 -13.90
C ALA A 297 -6.56 -5.08 -14.46
N ALA A 298 -6.55 -4.26 -15.52
CA ALA A 298 -7.74 -3.87 -16.25
C ALA A 298 -8.20 -5.00 -17.20
N ILE A 299 -8.79 -6.04 -16.60
CA ILE A 299 -9.34 -7.19 -17.30
C ILE A 299 -10.85 -7.03 -17.54
N ASN A 300 -11.40 -7.84 -18.43
CA ASN A 300 -12.82 -7.84 -18.75
C ASN A 300 -13.72 -7.98 -17.51
N ASP A 301 -14.61 -7.01 -17.32
CA ASP A 301 -15.53 -6.91 -16.17
C ASP A 301 -16.90 -6.46 -16.69
N ASN A 302 -17.93 -7.27 -16.41
CA ASN A 302 -19.30 -7.00 -16.86
C ASN A 302 -19.91 -5.75 -16.20
N ALA A 303 -19.32 -5.24 -15.11
CA ALA A 303 -19.75 -4.00 -14.47
C ALA A 303 -19.34 -2.75 -15.26
N ILE A 304 -18.42 -2.87 -16.23
CA ILE A 304 -17.92 -1.75 -17.03
C ILE A 304 -18.42 -1.92 -18.47
N PRO A 305 -19.17 -0.94 -19.02
CA PRO A 305 -19.59 -0.99 -20.42
C PRO A 305 -18.38 -1.08 -21.36
N GLN A 306 -18.47 -1.90 -22.39
CA GLN A 306 -17.34 -2.20 -23.29
C GLN A 306 -16.82 -0.98 -24.04
N GLN A 307 -17.66 0.02 -24.30
CA GLN A 307 -17.26 1.27 -24.96
C GLN A 307 -16.79 2.35 -23.97
N THR A 308 -16.60 2.03 -22.69
CA THR A 308 -16.12 3.00 -21.70
C THR A 308 -14.72 3.48 -22.10
N PRO A 309 -14.48 4.80 -22.19
CA PRO A 309 -13.13 5.34 -22.31
C PRO A 309 -12.30 5.03 -21.05
N ILE A 310 -11.25 4.24 -21.21
CA ILE A 310 -10.27 3.92 -20.17
C ILE A 310 -9.09 4.87 -20.33
N LEU A 311 -8.96 5.81 -19.40
CA LEU A 311 -7.97 6.89 -19.47
C LEU A 311 -6.69 6.51 -18.70
N ASN A 312 -5.55 6.50 -19.38
CA ASN A 312 -4.24 6.35 -18.74
C ASN A 312 -3.81 7.64 -18.04
N VAL A 313 -4.00 7.72 -16.71
CA VAL A 313 -3.74 8.94 -15.93
C VAL A 313 -2.26 9.14 -15.62
N CYS A 314 -1.52 8.06 -15.40
CA CYS A 314 -0.08 8.14 -15.14
C CYS A 314 0.58 6.78 -15.33
N LYS A 315 1.91 6.78 -15.43
CA LYS A 315 2.72 5.57 -15.39
C LYS A 315 3.33 5.39 -14.00
N ILE A 316 3.24 4.17 -13.46
CA ILE A 316 3.79 3.78 -12.17
C ILE A 316 4.83 2.69 -12.39
N ASP A 317 5.89 2.72 -11.58
CA ASP A 317 6.88 1.66 -11.54
C ASP A 317 6.26 0.33 -11.06
N PRO A 318 6.49 -0.80 -11.76
CA PRO A 318 6.11 -2.13 -11.27
C PRO A 318 6.68 -2.45 -9.89
N MET A 319 7.86 -1.91 -9.56
CA MET A 319 8.45 -1.99 -8.23
C MET A 319 7.76 -1.02 -7.28
N ALA A 320 7.74 -1.37 -6.00
CA ALA A 320 7.26 -0.49 -4.95
C ALA A 320 8.36 -0.19 -3.94
N LYS A 321 8.40 1.02 -3.40
CA LYS A 321 9.25 1.34 -2.25
C LYS A 321 8.63 0.76 -0.99
N ALA A 322 9.46 0.31 -0.05
CA ALA A 322 8.99 -0.18 1.26
C ALA A 322 8.15 0.87 1.99
N THR A 323 8.49 2.15 1.82
CA THR A 323 7.79 3.31 2.38
C THR A 323 6.37 3.50 1.86
N GLU A 324 5.97 2.80 0.80
CA GLU A 324 4.59 2.80 0.31
C GLU A 324 3.68 1.88 1.12
N PHE A 325 4.24 0.91 1.84
CA PHE A 325 3.51 -0.01 2.70
C PHE A 325 3.41 0.46 4.15
N GLY A 326 4.22 1.45 4.54
CA GLY A 326 4.36 1.79 5.94
C GLY A 326 5.41 2.83 6.27
N TYR A 327 5.46 3.18 7.56
CA TYR A 327 6.65 3.77 8.14
C TYR A 327 7.64 2.67 8.47
N MET A 328 8.87 2.81 8.00
CA MET A 328 9.95 1.87 8.16
C MET A 328 11.09 2.50 8.93
N ALA A 329 11.79 1.67 9.69
CA ALA A 329 13.06 2.01 10.31
C ALA A 329 14.00 0.81 10.26
N VAL A 330 15.27 1.08 10.03
CA VAL A 330 16.36 0.11 10.19
C VAL A 330 17.17 0.53 11.40
N LEU A 331 17.28 -0.38 12.36
CA LEU A 331 17.99 -0.21 13.62
C LEU A 331 19.19 -1.16 13.65
N ALA A 332 20.28 -0.74 14.30
CA ALA A 332 21.48 -1.53 14.45
C ALA A 332 21.97 -1.58 15.90
N LEU A 333 22.61 -2.70 16.24
CA LEU A 333 23.37 -2.83 17.48
C LEU A 333 24.72 -2.09 17.38
N PRO A 334 25.04 -1.21 18.33
CA PRO A 334 26.36 -0.57 18.36
C PRO A 334 27.47 -1.58 18.67
N ALA A 335 28.64 -1.43 18.05
CA ALA A 335 29.76 -2.36 18.14
C ALA A 335 30.38 -2.52 19.55
N SER A 336 30.03 -1.66 20.50
CA SER A 336 30.67 -1.56 21.83
C SER A 336 29.79 -1.96 23.01
N SER A 337 28.68 -2.68 22.80
CA SER A 337 27.79 -3.03 23.91
C SER A 337 28.31 -4.21 24.72
N ALA A 338 28.97 -3.90 25.85
CA ALA A 338 29.36 -4.86 26.87
C ALA A 338 28.33 -4.88 28.02
N THR A 339 27.65 -6.03 28.18
CA THR A 339 26.82 -6.46 29.32
C THR A 339 25.70 -5.53 29.80
N GLY A 340 24.48 -6.05 29.72
CA GLY A 340 23.23 -5.33 30.01
C GLY A 340 22.51 -5.00 28.71
N GLY A 341 21.17 -4.98 28.73
CA GLY A 341 20.37 -4.73 27.53
C GLY A 341 20.88 -3.53 26.72
N SER A 342 20.97 -3.67 25.41
CA SER A 342 21.65 -2.71 24.52
C SER A 342 20.67 -1.83 23.80
N LEU A 343 20.91 -0.52 23.86
CA LEU A 343 20.18 0.47 23.11
C LEU A 343 20.53 0.34 21.61
N LEU A 344 19.52 0.13 20.79
CA LEU A 344 19.64 0.10 19.33
C LEU A 344 19.77 1.53 18.81
N GLY A 345 20.63 1.70 17.81
CA GLY A 345 20.76 2.96 17.09
C GLY A 345 20.01 2.95 15.78
N THR A 346 19.32 4.05 15.45
CA THR A 346 18.65 4.20 14.16
C THR A 346 19.68 4.41 13.05
N LEU A 347 19.63 3.58 12.02
CA LEU A 347 20.42 3.73 10.79
C LEU A 347 19.70 4.61 9.76
N SER A 348 18.42 4.33 9.52
CA SER A 348 17.53 5.12 8.64
C SER A 348 16.08 4.92 9.07
N SER A 349 15.24 5.93 8.83
CA SER A 349 13.81 5.92 9.14
C SER A 349 13.07 6.98 8.32
N ASN A 350 11.81 6.70 7.97
CA ASN A 350 10.88 7.68 7.41
C ASN A 350 9.76 8.05 8.41
N VAL A 351 9.91 7.68 9.69
CA VAL A 351 8.99 8.04 10.76
C VAL A 351 9.17 9.53 11.09
N SER A 352 8.10 10.32 10.97
CA SER A 352 8.15 11.78 11.17
C SER A 352 8.24 12.22 12.63
N LYS A 353 7.95 11.31 13.57
CA LYS A 353 8.03 11.53 15.02
C LYS A 353 9.19 10.73 15.62
N SER A 354 9.64 11.10 16.82
CA SER A 354 10.60 10.27 17.56
C SER A 354 10.05 8.85 17.66
N MET A 355 10.89 7.89 17.28
CA MET A 355 10.58 6.46 17.44
C MET A 355 10.78 5.97 18.88
N GLY A 356 11.22 6.83 19.79
CA GLY A 356 11.59 6.40 21.13
C GLY A 356 12.87 5.59 21.16
N SER A 357 13.14 4.99 22.32
CA SER A 357 14.32 4.15 22.54
C SER A 357 13.96 2.66 22.39
N TRP A 358 14.79 1.92 21.66
CA TRP A 358 14.63 0.47 21.47
C TRP A 358 15.78 -0.28 22.15
N ILE A 359 15.46 -1.22 23.03
CA ILE A 359 16.45 -1.95 23.84
C ILE A 359 16.29 -3.44 23.58
N LEU A 360 17.40 -4.11 23.28
CA LEU A 360 17.46 -5.54 23.08
C LEU A 360 18.11 -6.26 24.28
N SER A 361 17.58 -7.41 24.69
CA SER A 361 18.14 -8.17 25.84
C SER A 361 19.54 -8.72 25.60
N ASP A 362 20.27 -8.91 26.71
CA ASP A 362 21.69 -9.33 26.75
C ASP A 362 21.94 -10.69 26.07
N ALA A 363 21.01 -11.64 26.18
CA ALA A 363 21.10 -12.94 25.51
C ALA A 363 21.20 -12.79 23.98
N ALA A 364 20.43 -11.88 23.40
CA ALA A 364 20.41 -11.61 21.97
C ALA A 364 21.62 -10.78 21.52
N VAL A 365 22.05 -9.81 22.33
CA VAL A 365 23.25 -8.98 22.10
C VAL A 365 24.49 -9.86 22.01
N SER A 366 24.59 -10.89 22.86
CA SER A 366 25.70 -11.85 22.83
C SER A 366 25.78 -12.70 21.54
N GLY A 367 24.65 -12.88 20.84
CA GLY A 367 24.56 -13.58 19.55
C GLY A 367 24.72 -12.66 18.34
N MET A 368 24.08 -11.47 18.37
CA MET A 368 24.05 -10.54 17.23
C MET A 368 25.21 -9.52 17.19
N ALA A 369 25.80 -9.11 18.32
CA ALA A 369 26.82 -8.05 18.34
C ALA A 369 28.23 -8.52 17.91
N ARG A 370 28.50 -9.83 17.93
CA ARG A 370 29.88 -10.36 17.91
C ARG A 370 30.46 -10.67 16.52
N LEU A 371 29.77 -10.30 15.43
CA LEU A 371 30.21 -10.53 14.03
C LEU A 371 29.94 -9.35 13.08
N GLY A 372 29.86 -8.12 13.59
CA GLY A 372 29.72 -6.91 12.75
C GLY A 372 28.38 -6.17 12.86
N GLY A 373 27.71 -6.26 14.02
CA GLY A 373 26.43 -5.61 14.27
C GLY A 373 25.24 -6.47 13.82
N GLY A 374 24.20 -6.53 14.65
CA GLY A 374 22.91 -7.11 14.26
C GLY A 374 22.00 -6.01 13.73
N LEU A 375 21.27 -6.33 12.67
CA LEU A 375 20.26 -5.47 12.09
C LEU A 375 18.87 -5.92 12.50
N ILE A 376 18.05 -4.93 12.84
CA ILE A 376 16.62 -5.09 13.07
C ILE A 376 15.93 -4.12 12.12
N ALA A 377 15.12 -4.65 11.21
CA ALA A 377 14.21 -3.83 10.43
C ALA A 377 12.80 -3.90 11.03
N ALA A 378 12.22 -2.71 11.20
CA ALA A 378 10.92 -2.48 11.78
C ALA A 378 10.05 -1.76 10.75
N LEU A 379 8.85 -2.27 10.50
CA LEU A 379 7.85 -1.61 9.65
C LEU A 379 6.53 -1.49 10.42
N TRP A 380 6.08 -0.25 10.63
CA TRP A 380 4.69 0.04 10.98
C TRP A 380 3.88 0.14 9.69
N PRO A 381 2.91 -0.75 9.45
CA PRO A 381 1.95 -0.58 8.38
C PRO A 381 1.18 0.71 8.65
N SER A 382 1.42 1.75 7.86
CA SER A 382 0.95 3.11 8.14
C SER A 382 -0.44 3.40 7.56
N GLN A 383 -1.12 2.41 6.98
CA GLN A 383 -2.52 2.53 6.55
C GLN A 383 -3.54 2.33 7.69
N LEU A 384 -3.11 2.37 8.96
CA LEU A 384 -3.94 2.01 10.12
C LEU A 384 -4.39 3.21 10.98
N ALA A 385 -4.23 4.45 10.50
CA ALA A 385 -4.70 5.63 11.22
C ALA A 385 -6.20 5.93 11.00
N ASP A 386 -6.86 5.29 10.03
CA ASP A 386 -8.30 5.33 9.89
C ASP A 386 -8.90 3.93 9.98
N SER A 387 -10.07 3.85 10.62
CA SER A 387 -10.67 2.61 11.12
C SER A 387 -11.23 1.69 10.03
N SER A 388 -10.63 1.65 8.84
CA SER A 388 -10.93 0.68 7.78
C SER A 388 -9.79 -0.34 7.66
N LEU A 389 -9.81 -1.34 8.54
CA LEU A 389 -9.08 -2.59 8.31
C LEU A 389 -9.59 -3.23 7.01
N ASP A 390 -8.75 -3.31 5.98
CA ASP A 390 -8.22 -4.59 5.46
C ASP A 390 -7.25 -4.39 4.28
N GLY A 391 -6.24 -5.25 4.20
CA GLY A 391 -5.38 -5.48 3.04
C GLY A 391 -4.13 -6.29 3.39
N SER A 392 -3.31 -5.78 4.31
CA SER A 392 -1.99 -6.35 4.63
C SER A 392 -1.91 -7.13 5.93
N LEU A 393 -2.97 -7.21 6.74
CA LEU A 393 -2.98 -7.93 8.02
C LEU A 393 -4.36 -8.54 8.30
N GLN A 394 -4.55 -9.84 8.02
CA GLN A 394 -5.75 -10.57 8.45
C GLN A 394 -5.51 -11.23 9.80
N PHE A 395 -6.19 -10.73 10.84
CA PHE A 395 -6.12 -11.28 12.18
C PHE A 395 -7.06 -12.47 12.31
N ASP A 396 -6.54 -13.67 12.10
CA ASP A 396 -7.22 -14.87 12.54
C ASP A 396 -7.00 -15.07 14.05
N THR A 397 -7.83 -15.86 14.72
CA THR A 397 -7.65 -16.26 16.13
C THR A 397 -6.42 -17.14 16.39
N SER A 398 -5.55 -17.25 15.39
CA SER A 398 -4.35 -18.09 15.33
C SER A 398 -3.08 -17.33 15.68
N ASP A 399 -2.01 -18.06 16.01
CA ASP A 399 -0.66 -17.52 16.31
C ASP A 399 0.08 -16.91 15.09
N ALA A 400 -0.62 -16.60 13.99
CA ALA A 400 -0.04 -15.97 12.82
C ALA A 400 -1.04 -15.01 12.13
N ILE A 401 -0.50 -14.00 11.45
CA ILE A 401 -1.23 -12.95 10.75
C ILE A 401 -0.80 -12.94 9.28
N ASN A 402 -1.76 -12.75 8.36
CA ASN A 402 -1.45 -12.71 6.93
C ASN A 402 -0.81 -11.38 6.54
N THR A 403 0.21 -11.35 5.67
CA THR A 403 0.76 -10.10 5.12
C THR A 403 0.91 -10.08 3.61
N THR A 404 0.84 -8.89 3.02
CA THR A 404 1.03 -8.64 1.57
C THR A 404 2.48 -8.32 1.21
N VAL A 405 3.30 -8.00 2.21
CA VAL A 405 4.74 -7.76 2.08
C VAL A 405 5.49 -8.36 3.28
N ARG A 406 6.60 -9.03 2.98
CA ARG A 406 7.59 -9.53 3.96
C ARG A 406 8.93 -8.92 3.63
N PHE A 407 9.81 -8.79 4.62
CA PHE A 407 11.14 -8.20 4.44
C PHE A 407 12.22 -9.21 4.79
N ASN A 408 13.34 -9.09 4.10
CA ASN A 408 14.51 -9.92 4.31
C ASN A 408 15.75 -9.05 4.52
N LEU A 409 16.64 -9.50 5.41
CA LEU A 409 17.95 -8.93 5.68
C LEU A 409 19.00 -9.90 5.12
N TYR A 410 19.84 -9.44 4.19
CA TYR A 410 20.85 -10.28 3.56
C TYR A 410 22.15 -9.50 3.31
N LYS A 411 23.24 -10.23 3.05
CA LYS A 411 24.49 -9.64 2.57
C LYS A 411 24.61 -9.81 1.06
N ASP A 412 24.97 -8.74 0.37
CA ASP A 412 25.25 -8.78 -1.06
C ASP A 412 26.57 -9.52 -1.38
N GLU A 413 26.94 -9.59 -2.66
CA GLU A 413 28.17 -10.23 -3.13
C GLU A 413 29.45 -9.62 -2.53
N ASN A 414 29.39 -8.37 -2.07
CA ASN A 414 30.49 -7.65 -1.44
C ASN A 414 30.48 -7.76 0.10
N GLY A 415 29.49 -8.46 0.67
CA GLY A 415 29.31 -8.62 2.11
C GLY A 415 28.64 -7.42 2.80
N VAL A 416 28.09 -6.47 2.04
CA VAL A 416 27.35 -5.32 2.56
C VAL A 416 25.93 -5.75 2.91
N GLU A 417 25.46 -5.34 4.09
CA GLU A 417 24.09 -5.63 4.54
C GLU A 417 23.06 -4.90 3.66
N GLN A 418 21.92 -5.54 3.40
CA GLN A 418 20.86 -5.05 2.53
C GLN A 418 19.50 -5.42 3.11
N VAL A 419 18.49 -4.59 2.86
CA VAL A 419 17.08 -4.93 3.11
C VAL A 419 16.33 -5.03 1.79
N VAL A 420 15.50 -6.05 1.64
CA VAL A 420 14.62 -6.21 0.46
C VAL A 420 13.21 -6.61 0.89
N GLY A 421 12.20 -6.02 0.25
CA GLY A 421 10.81 -6.43 0.40
C GLY A 421 10.40 -7.46 -0.65
N ILE A 422 9.46 -8.33 -0.27
CA ILE A 422 8.94 -9.40 -1.11
C ILE A 422 7.43 -9.43 -0.96
N HIS A 423 6.71 -9.49 -2.09
CA HIS A 423 5.27 -9.69 -2.07
C HIS A 423 4.91 -11.08 -1.51
N SER A 424 3.92 -11.11 -0.62
CA SER A 424 3.41 -12.31 0.05
C SER A 424 1.88 -12.36 -0.04
N GLY A 425 1.29 -13.52 0.23
CA GLY A 425 -0.15 -13.73 0.07
C GLY A 425 -0.49 -15.00 -0.73
N ASP A 426 -1.78 -15.23 -0.94
CA ASP A 426 -2.29 -16.33 -1.76
C ASP A 426 -1.71 -16.27 -3.19
N GLY A 427 -1.11 -17.38 -3.62
CA GLY A 427 -0.49 -17.52 -4.95
C GLY A 427 1.00 -17.13 -5.03
N TYR A 428 1.60 -16.61 -3.95
CA TYR A 428 3.05 -16.31 -3.91
C TYR A 428 3.86 -17.43 -3.25
N ALA A 429 5.07 -17.69 -3.77
CA ALA A 429 5.97 -18.74 -3.27
C ALA A 429 6.37 -18.58 -1.80
N TYR A 430 6.33 -17.34 -1.28
CA TYR A 430 6.73 -17.00 0.08
C TYR A 430 5.63 -17.19 1.13
N GLY A 431 4.45 -17.69 0.75
CA GLY A 431 3.34 -17.90 1.69
C GLY A 431 2.79 -16.61 2.29
N GLU A 432 1.72 -16.76 3.07
CA GLU A 432 0.92 -15.62 3.58
C GLU A 432 1.18 -15.28 5.05
N ARG A 433 1.70 -16.21 5.86
CA ARG A 433 1.55 -16.17 7.33
C ARG A 433 2.84 -15.84 8.06
N VAL A 434 2.79 -14.83 8.92
CA VAL A 434 3.90 -14.42 9.80
C VAL A 434 3.48 -14.59 11.26
N LYS A 435 4.38 -15.10 12.11
CA LYS A 435 4.09 -15.39 13.52
C LYS A 435 3.66 -14.12 14.27
N LYS A 436 2.63 -14.25 15.11
CA LYS A 436 2.11 -13.14 15.94
C LYS A 436 2.80 -13.12 17.30
N LYS A 437 3.11 -11.91 17.78
CA LYS A 437 3.51 -11.62 19.16
C LYS A 437 2.63 -10.54 19.76
N VAL A 438 2.49 -10.55 21.09
CA VAL A 438 1.77 -9.52 21.83
C VAL A 438 2.80 -8.74 22.62
N ALA A 439 2.76 -7.42 22.53
CA ALA A 439 3.56 -6.54 23.37
C ALA A 439 2.86 -6.36 24.72
N ASP A 440 3.57 -6.64 25.81
CA ASP A 440 3.10 -6.40 27.15
C ASP A 440 3.45 -4.98 27.59
N ARG A 441 2.45 -4.23 28.06
CA ARG A 441 2.65 -2.88 28.59
C ARG A 441 3.15 -2.98 30.03
N ASP A 442 4.35 -2.47 30.28
CA ASP A 442 4.95 -2.35 31.61
C ASP A 442 5.24 -0.88 31.91
N GLY A 443 4.27 -0.18 32.51
CA GLY A 443 4.35 1.25 32.74
C GLY A 443 4.32 2.07 31.44
N ASP A 444 5.42 2.76 31.16
CA ASP A 444 5.66 3.62 29.99
C ASP A 444 6.38 2.90 28.83
N LYS A 445 6.69 1.62 28.99
CA LYS A 445 7.36 0.80 27.97
C LYS A 445 6.53 -0.40 27.54
N PHE A 446 6.87 -0.92 26.37
CA PHE A 446 6.32 -2.15 25.81
C PHE A 446 7.41 -3.21 25.74
N VAL A 447 7.14 -4.39 26.26
CA VAL A 447 8.06 -5.54 26.26
C VAL A 447 7.52 -6.60 25.31
N ILE A 448 8.37 -7.08 24.41
CA ILE A 448 8.02 -8.04 23.37
C ILE A 448 8.93 -9.26 23.56
N ASP A 449 8.33 -10.36 23.99
CA ASP A 449 9.01 -11.64 24.12
C ASP A 449 9.05 -12.34 22.76
N LEU A 450 10.23 -12.34 22.13
CA LEU A 450 10.47 -12.96 20.83
C LEU A 450 10.65 -14.48 21.02
N GLU A 451 11.84 -15.03 20.92
CA GLU A 451 12.11 -16.44 21.20
C GLU A 451 13.46 -16.62 21.90
N GLU A 452 13.68 -17.77 22.53
CA GLU A 452 15.00 -18.17 23.09
C GLU A 452 15.59 -17.17 24.12
N GLY A 453 14.74 -16.49 24.90
CA GLY A 453 15.16 -15.51 25.90
C GLY A 453 15.51 -14.13 25.33
N ILE A 454 15.24 -13.89 24.05
CA ILE A 454 15.33 -12.58 23.41
C ILE A 454 14.09 -11.76 23.75
N THR A 455 14.29 -10.59 24.35
CA THR A 455 13.21 -9.63 24.62
C THR A 455 13.57 -8.29 24.00
N LEU A 456 12.63 -7.71 23.25
CA LEU A 456 12.74 -6.36 22.69
C LEU A 456 11.87 -5.43 23.54
N THR A 457 12.47 -4.37 24.09
CA THR A 457 11.76 -3.36 24.87
C THR A 457 11.73 -2.05 24.10
N TRP A 458 10.54 -1.47 23.94
CA TRP A 458 10.34 -0.18 23.32
C TRP A 458 9.84 0.84 24.33
N VAL A 459 10.48 2.00 24.36
CA VAL A 459 10.12 3.16 25.19
C VAL A 459 9.70 4.31 24.26
N PRO A 460 8.39 4.53 24.03
CA PRO A 460 7.90 5.49 23.03
C PRO A 460 8.36 6.93 23.25
N ASP A 461 8.35 7.39 24.51
CA ASP A 461 8.70 8.77 24.89
C ASP A 461 10.21 8.94 25.16
N GLY A 462 11.03 7.96 24.77
CA GLY A 462 12.48 8.02 24.91
C GLY A 462 13.18 8.89 23.86
N GLU A 463 14.42 9.29 24.16
CA GLU A 463 15.30 9.93 23.18
C GLU A 463 15.76 8.89 22.15
N GLU A 464 15.66 9.24 20.87
CA GLU A 464 16.15 8.40 19.78
C GLU A 464 17.68 8.38 19.79
N TYR A 465 18.28 7.19 19.82
CA TYR A 465 19.72 7.04 19.69
C TYR A 465 20.11 6.95 18.21
N LYS A 466 20.84 7.95 17.71
CA LYS A 466 21.39 7.96 16.34
C LYS A 466 22.85 7.56 16.38
N LEU A 467 23.26 6.65 15.50
CA LEU A 467 24.66 6.23 15.39
C LEU A 467 25.50 7.36 14.78
N ASP A 468 26.73 7.55 15.29
CA ASP A 468 27.66 8.60 14.85
C ASP A 468 28.14 8.33 13.40
N PRO A 469 28.07 9.32 12.49
CA PRO A 469 28.58 9.22 11.11
C PRO A 469 30.10 8.96 10.99
N SER A 470 30.89 9.03 12.08
CA SER A 470 32.30 8.62 12.05
C SER A 470 32.53 7.11 11.90
N THR A 471 31.46 6.32 11.92
CA THR A 471 31.47 4.91 11.55
C THR A 471 31.37 4.86 10.02
N GLU A 472 32.52 4.92 9.32
CA GLU A 472 32.59 5.02 7.85
C GLU A 472 31.61 4.04 7.18
N ARG A 473 30.57 4.59 6.53
CA ARG A 473 29.67 3.82 5.67
C ARG A 473 30.03 4.05 4.22
N PRO A 474 29.99 3.02 3.36
CA PRO A 474 30.01 3.21 1.92
C PRO A 474 28.81 4.06 1.49
N GLU A 475 29.00 4.92 0.47
CA GLU A 475 28.00 5.88 -0.07
C GLU A 475 26.71 5.25 -0.66
N TYR A 476 26.51 3.94 -0.54
CA TYR A 476 25.33 3.21 -1.03
C TYR A 476 25.12 1.96 -0.16
N ASP A 477 24.26 2.03 0.86
CA ASP A 477 24.16 0.95 1.86
C ASP A 477 22.92 0.06 1.77
N GLY A 478 21.89 0.39 0.97
CA GLY A 478 20.66 -0.42 0.91
C GLY A 478 19.95 -0.63 2.26
N LEU A 479 20.34 0.15 3.27
CA LEU A 479 19.74 0.25 4.59
C LEU A 479 18.99 1.57 4.75
N ASP A 480 19.18 2.54 3.85
CA ASP A 480 18.27 3.68 3.74
C ASP A 480 16.86 3.19 3.35
N VAL A 481 15.88 3.41 4.24
CA VAL A 481 14.50 2.97 4.05
C VAL A 481 13.87 3.55 2.78
N HIS A 482 14.33 4.71 2.31
CA HIS A 482 13.86 5.33 1.06
C HIS A 482 14.36 4.59 -0.18
N ASP A 483 15.39 3.75 -0.04
CA ASP A 483 15.99 2.93 -1.09
C ASP A 483 15.70 1.44 -0.97
N VAL A 484 14.93 1.03 0.04
CA VAL A 484 14.43 -0.34 0.15
C VAL A 484 13.30 -0.56 -0.85
N TRP A 485 13.55 -1.46 -1.80
CA TRP A 485 12.58 -1.86 -2.81
C TRP A 485 11.87 -3.15 -2.45
N VAL A 486 10.59 -3.24 -2.80
CA VAL A 486 9.79 -4.46 -2.83
C VAL A 486 9.85 -5.00 -4.26
N ARG A 487 10.30 -6.26 -4.38
CA ARG A 487 10.41 -6.94 -5.67
C ARG A 487 9.08 -6.91 -6.42
N PRO A 488 9.09 -6.71 -7.75
CA PRO A 488 7.86 -6.61 -8.52
C PRO A 488 7.07 -7.93 -8.52
N ILE A 489 5.77 -7.84 -8.79
CA ILE A 489 4.91 -8.99 -9.03
C ILE A 489 5.16 -9.43 -10.48
N GLU A 490 6.08 -10.37 -10.68
CA GLU A 490 6.43 -10.83 -12.03
C GLU A 490 5.45 -11.88 -12.56
N GLU A 491 5.09 -11.75 -13.84
CA GLU A 491 4.07 -12.57 -14.48
C GLU A 491 4.58 -13.99 -14.81
N HIS A 492 5.88 -14.14 -15.11
CA HIS A 492 6.45 -15.43 -15.54
C HIS A 492 7.83 -15.79 -14.98
N GLU A 493 8.55 -14.91 -14.26
CA GLU A 493 9.91 -15.20 -13.79
C GLU A 493 10.23 -14.50 -12.45
N GLN A 494 9.50 -14.83 -11.38
CA GLN A 494 10.28 -15.07 -10.16
C GLN A 494 11.17 -16.27 -10.49
N GLU A 495 12.33 -16.04 -11.12
CA GLU A 495 13.31 -17.08 -11.31
C GLU A 495 13.57 -17.66 -9.91
N LEU A 496 13.05 -18.88 -9.74
CA LEU A 496 13.67 -19.94 -8.98
C LEU A 496 15.18 -19.91 -9.31
N GLY A 497 15.97 -19.14 -8.58
CA GLY A 497 17.36 -18.92 -8.96
C GLY A 497 18.19 -18.20 -7.91
N THR A 498 17.75 -17.04 -7.42
CA THR A 498 18.42 -16.42 -6.27
C THR A 498 17.83 -16.99 -4.99
N VAL A 499 18.45 -18.05 -4.48
CA VAL A 499 18.28 -18.45 -3.08
C VAL A 499 18.66 -17.23 -2.23
N LEU A 500 17.69 -16.47 -1.73
CA LEU A 500 17.92 -15.36 -0.79
C LEU A 500 18.21 -15.85 0.64
N TYR A 501 18.48 -17.14 0.83
CA TYR A 501 18.33 -17.81 2.11
C TYR A 501 19.50 -18.71 2.46
N PRO A 502 19.78 -18.79 3.77
CA PRO A 502 19.08 -19.85 4.48
C PRO A 502 18.11 -19.26 5.53
N GLU A 503 16.83 -19.67 5.45
CA GLU A 503 15.69 -19.18 6.26
C GLU A 503 15.85 -19.46 7.76
N ASP A 504 16.78 -20.35 8.11
CA ASP A 504 17.07 -20.77 9.48
C ASP A 504 17.81 -19.70 10.32
N GLU A 505 18.32 -18.65 9.68
CA GLU A 505 18.96 -17.50 10.35
C GLU A 505 18.11 -16.22 10.34
N LEU A 506 16.84 -16.27 9.91
CA LEU A 506 15.95 -15.09 9.88
C LEU A 506 14.74 -15.30 10.77
N VAL A 507 14.43 -14.29 11.59
CA VAL A 507 13.27 -14.32 12.47
C VAL A 507 12.39 -13.11 12.17
N GLU A 508 11.12 -13.37 11.96
CA GLU A 508 10.10 -12.35 11.71
C GLU A 508 8.85 -12.55 12.56
N TYR A 509 8.26 -11.43 12.97
CA TYR A 509 7.03 -11.39 13.74
C TYR A 509 6.16 -10.20 13.36
N ILE A 510 4.86 -10.33 13.54
CA ILE A 510 3.94 -9.20 13.65
C ILE A 510 3.56 -9.05 15.12
N VAL A 511 3.99 -7.93 15.70
CA VAL A 511 3.73 -7.56 17.08
C VAL A 511 2.45 -6.74 17.15
N THR A 512 1.54 -7.15 18.03
CA THR A 512 0.29 -6.43 18.32
C THR A 512 0.37 -5.77 19.69
N PHE A 513 -0.17 -4.56 19.80
CA PHE A 513 -0.18 -3.80 21.05
C PHE A 513 -1.54 -3.92 21.76
N PRO A 514 -1.60 -3.66 23.08
CA PRO A 514 -2.86 -3.54 23.80
C PRO A 514 -3.80 -2.53 23.13
N ALA A 515 -5.09 -2.86 23.05
CA ALA A 515 -6.06 -2.06 22.28
C ALA A 515 -6.20 -0.61 22.79
N ASP A 516 -5.98 -0.38 24.08
CA ASP A 516 -5.99 0.94 24.73
C ASP A 516 -4.76 1.80 24.41
N ALA A 517 -3.70 1.20 23.83
CA ALA A 517 -2.50 1.92 23.43
C ALA A 517 -2.71 2.74 22.15
N GLY A 518 -3.70 2.40 21.31
CA GLY A 518 -3.97 3.10 20.05
C GLY A 518 -2.82 3.01 19.03
N LEU A 519 -1.93 2.02 19.19
CA LEU A 519 -0.75 1.84 18.35
C LEU A 519 -1.01 0.80 17.26
N PRO A 520 -0.56 1.07 16.02
CA PRO A 520 -0.64 0.08 14.95
C PRO A 520 0.30 -1.11 15.24
N PRO A 521 -0.01 -2.33 14.74
CA PRO A 521 0.89 -3.46 14.75
C PRO A 521 2.25 -3.12 14.14
N LEU A 522 3.27 -3.85 14.56
CA LEU A 522 4.65 -3.68 14.10
C LEU A 522 5.12 -4.98 13.43
N TYR A 523 5.52 -4.91 12.17
CA TYR A 523 6.28 -5.98 11.53
C TYR A 523 7.76 -5.84 11.91
N LEU A 524 8.33 -6.92 12.45
CA LEU A 524 9.71 -6.99 12.90
C LEU A 524 10.42 -8.10 12.14
N VAL A 525 11.59 -7.83 11.59
CA VAL A 525 12.51 -8.84 11.05
C VAL A 525 13.93 -8.59 11.53
N PHE A 526 14.64 -9.66 11.89
CA PHE A 526 16.03 -9.62 12.31
C PHE A 526 16.77 -10.91 11.97
N SER A 527 18.10 -10.82 11.84
CA SER A 527 18.95 -12.00 11.64
C SER A 527 19.32 -12.65 12.98
N LYS A 528 19.06 -13.94 13.08
CA LYS A 528 19.48 -14.82 14.17
C LYS A 528 20.85 -15.40 13.85
N LYS A 529 21.86 -15.00 14.62
CA LYS A 529 23.03 -15.85 14.86
C LYS A 529 22.95 -16.37 16.28
N ALA A 530 22.49 -17.61 16.40
CA ALA A 530 22.08 -18.24 17.65
C ALA A 530 23.25 -18.75 18.52
N TYR A 531 24.48 -18.36 18.20
CA TYR A 531 25.62 -18.66 19.04
C TYR A 531 26.67 -17.56 18.98
N THR A 532 27.30 -17.28 20.12
CA THR A 532 28.48 -16.41 20.16
C THR A 532 29.63 -17.02 19.37
N ALA A 533 30.15 -16.27 18.40
CA ALA A 533 31.43 -16.50 17.75
C ALA A 533 32.42 -15.40 18.17
N GLY A 534 33.61 -15.79 18.65
CA GLY A 534 34.69 -14.87 18.98
C GLY A 534 35.61 -14.60 17.79
N PHE A 535 35.81 -15.58 16.90
CA PHE A 535 36.64 -15.44 15.71
C PHE A 535 36.32 -16.55 14.70
N LYS A 536 36.29 -16.25 13.39
CA LYS A 536 36.09 -17.24 12.32
C LYS A 536 37.32 -17.26 11.41
N THR A 537 37.74 -18.46 11.03
CA THR A 537 38.86 -18.66 10.13
C THR A 537 38.65 -19.88 9.26
N LYS A 538 39.34 -19.92 8.12
CA LYS A 538 39.43 -21.11 7.27
C LYS A 538 40.81 -21.77 7.41
N LEU A 539 40.82 -23.09 7.51
CA LEU A 539 42.04 -23.90 7.49
C LEU A 539 42.53 -24.07 6.06
N SER A 540 43.82 -24.34 5.91
CA SER A 540 44.44 -24.75 4.66
C SER A 540 43.80 -26.05 4.16
N PRO A 541 43.50 -26.18 2.85
CA PRO A 541 43.01 -27.42 2.26
C PRO A 541 43.94 -28.62 2.48
N ASN A 542 45.24 -28.39 2.74
CA ASN A 542 46.19 -29.46 3.07
C ASN A 542 46.08 -29.96 4.53
N SER A 543 45.27 -29.30 5.36
CA SER A 543 45.04 -29.63 6.76
C SER A 543 43.79 -30.47 6.97
N TYR A 544 43.10 -30.95 5.94
CA TYR A 544 41.99 -31.91 6.01
C TYR A 544 41.81 -32.65 4.67
N PRO A 545 41.18 -33.84 4.63
CA PRO A 545 40.66 -34.62 5.75
C PRO A 545 41.74 -35.46 6.46
N GLY A 546 41.45 -35.91 7.69
CA GLY A 546 42.27 -36.90 8.40
C GLY A 546 43.34 -36.31 9.33
N VAL A 547 43.27 -35.02 9.63
CA VAL A 547 44.14 -34.33 10.58
C VAL A 547 43.44 -34.22 11.96
N SER A 548 44.23 -34.24 13.02
CA SER A 548 43.70 -34.20 14.39
C SER A 548 43.06 -32.84 14.73
N ARG A 549 42.02 -32.84 15.57
CA ARG A 549 41.41 -31.59 16.11
C ARG A 549 42.43 -30.65 16.72
N ALA A 550 43.41 -31.18 17.46
CA ALA A 550 44.46 -30.36 18.09
C ALA A 550 45.36 -29.64 17.06
N ARG A 551 45.52 -30.20 15.85
CA ARG A 551 46.23 -29.55 14.75
C ARG A 551 45.36 -28.49 14.07
N HIS A 552 44.06 -28.75 13.86
CA HIS A 552 43.13 -27.73 13.39
C HIS A 552 43.07 -26.53 14.36
N PHE A 553 43.03 -26.80 15.67
CA PHE A 553 43.03 -25.76 16.70
C PHE A 553 44.33 -24.96 16.69
N GLN A 554 45.47 -25.62 16.47
CA GLN A 554 46.76 -24.94 16.37
C GLN A 554 46.80 -23.96 15.19
N GLU A 555 46.30 -24.38 14.03
CA GLU A 555 46.26 -23.53 12.84
C GLU A 555 45.23 -22.40 12.98
N ALA A 556 44.06 -22.69 13.54
CA ALA A 556 43.07 -21.66 13.82
C ALA A 556 43.56 -20.62 14.85
N ASN A 557 44.29 -21.07 15.88
CA ASN A 557 44.98 -20.19 16.83
C ASN A 557 46.10 -19.38 16.18
N GLU A 558 46.82 -19.94 15.21
CA GLU A 558 47.85 -19.21 14.45
C GLU A 558 47.21 -18.07 13.65
N ASN A 559 46.08 -18.33 13.00
CA ASN A 559 45.34 -17.30 12.28
C ASN A 559 44.82 -16.20 13.21
N LEU A 560 44.30 -16.55 14.39
CA LEU A 560 43.87 -15.60 15.41
C LEU A 560 45.03 -14.75 15.92
N LEU A 561 46.15 -15.37 16.28
CA LEU A 561 47.34 -14.68 16.78
C LEU A 561 47.93 -13.76 15.72
N ASN A 562 48.01 -14.19 14.47
CA ASN A 562 48.48 -13.35 13.38
C ASN A 562 47.64 -12.08 13.27
N GLN A 563 46.30 -12.18 13.36
CA GLN A 563 45.43 -11.02 13.29
C GLN A 563 45.58 -10.10 14.51
N MET A 564 45.63 -10.66 15.73
CA MET A 564 45.88 -9.90 16.96
C MET A 564 47.25 -9.22 16.99
N GLU A 565 48.24 -9.75 16.28
CA GLU A 565 49.58 -9.18 16.19
C GLU A 565 49.67 -8.07 15.14
N THR A 566 48.86 -8.15 14.08
CA THR A 566 48.82 -7.14 13.01
C THR A 566 47.87 -5.98 13.28
N ASP A 567 46.84 -6.19 14.10
CA ASP A 567 45.76 -5.23 14.35
C ASP A 567 45.55 -5.03 15.86
N ALA A 568 45.95 -3.84 16.34
CA ALA A 568 45.89 -3.49 17.75
C ALA A 568 44.45 -3.27 18.26
N ASP A 569 43.54 -2.81 17.41
CA ASP A 569 42.14 -2.60 17.78
C ASP A 569 41.40 -3.94 17.85
N PHE A 570 41.66 -4.83 16.88
CA PHE A 570 41.17 -6.21 16.92
C PHE A 570 41.69 -6.96 18.15
N LYS A 571 42.98 -6.80 18.50
CA LYS A 571 43.53 -7.37 19.73
C LYS A 571 42.79 -6.89 20.97
N ARG A 572 42.54 -5.59 21.08
CA ARG A 572 41.78 -4.99 22.19
C ARG A 572 40.35 -5.54 22.26
N GLN A 573 39.71 -5.78 21.11
CA GLN A 573 38.39 -6.43 21.06
C GLN A 573 38.44 -7.87 21.58
N MET A 574 39.45 -8.67 21.21
CA MET A 574 39.62 -10.03 21.73
C MET A 574 39.88 -10.04 23.25
N GLU A 575 40.68 -9.12 23.76
CA GLU A 575 40.94 -8.98 25.20
C GLU A 575 39.65 -8.60 25.98
N LEU A 576 38.79 -7.74 25.43
CA LEU A 576 37.48 -7.40 26.01
C LEU A 576 36.51 -8.59 26.05
N LEU A 577 36.68 -9.56 25.15
CA LEU A 577 35.92 -10.82 25.12
C LEU A 577 36.52 -11.91 26.03
N ASP A 578 37.54 -11.57 26.82
CA ASP A 578 38.36 -12.52 27.60
C ASP A 578 38.99 -13.62 26.73
N VAL A 579 39.18 -13.34 25.43
CA VAL A 579 39.89 -14.20 24.47
C VAL A 579 41.38 -13.91 24.59
N ASN A 580 41.98 -14.45 25.65
CA ASN A 580 43.39 -14.28 25.94
C ASN A 580 44.21 -15.43 25.32
N LEU A 581 45.00 -15.10 24.29
CA LEU A 581 45.85 -16.05 23.58
C LEU A 581 47.26 -15.49 23.40
N SER A 582 48.27 -16.33 23.56
CA SER A 582 49.67 -15.96 23.33
C SER A 582 50.43 -17.12 22.71
N ARG A 583 51.47 -16.79 21.92
CA ARG A 583 52.40 -17.79 21.39
C ARG A 583 53.10 -18.53 22.53
N THR A 584 53.46 -19.79 22.29
CA THR A 584 54.28 -20.57 23.22
C THR A 584 55.70 -19.99 23.32
N ILE A 585 56.50 -20.45 24.29
CA ILE A 585 57.91 -20.07 24.41
C ILE A 585 58.76 -20.35 23.16
N THR A 586 58.29 -21.25 22.29
CA THR A 586 58.94 -21.58 21.01
C THR A 586 58.39 -20.77 19.83
N GLY A 587 57.55 -19.76 20.08
CA GLY A 587 56.95 -18.88 19.06
C GLY A 587 55.78 -19.50 18.27
N LEU A 588 55.34 -20.71 18.62
CA LEU A 588 54.24 -21.40 17.91
C LEU A 588 52.89 -21.04 18.53
N ALA A 589 51.82 -21.04 17.72
CA ALA A 589 50.47 -21.06 18.28
C ALA A 589 50.26 -22.30 19.17
N PRO A 590 49.57 -22.15 20.32
CA PRO A 590 49.24 -23.29 21.19
C PRO A 590 48.23 -24.23 20.50
N ARG A 591 48.24 -25.51 20.88
CA ARG A 591 47.27 -26.51 20.35
C ARG A 591 45.93 -26.52 21.08
N ARG A 592 45.79 -25.72 22.13
CA ARG A 592 44.58 -25.59 22.93
C ARG A 592 43.93 -24.25 22.61
N PRO A 593 42.59 -24.18 22.56
CA PRO A 593 41.90 -22.90 22.43
C PRO A 593 42.18 -22.00 23.65
N PRO A 594 41.90 -20.70 23.55
CA PRO A 594 41.87 -19.77 24.69
C PRO A 594 41.01 -20.32 25.85
N GLU A 595 41.34 -19.94 27.08
CA GLU A 595 40.57 -20.32 28.26
C GLU A 595 39.12 -19.83 28.16
N GLY A 596 38.13 -20.62 28.58
CA GLY A 596 36.71 -20.28 28.41
C GLY A 596 36.14 -20.50 26.99
N TRP A 597 36.99 -20.69 25.98
CA TRP A 597 36.60 -20.83 24.58
C TRP A 597 36.94 -22.20 23.99
N THR A 598 36.34 -22.52 22.85
CA THR A 598 36.68 -23.71 22.06
C THR A 598 36.45 -23.48 20.58
N TRP A 599 37.26 -24.13 19.76
CA TRP A 599 37.08 -24.13 18.33
C TRP A 599 36.01 -25.15 17.92
N HIS A 600 34.94 -24.66 17.33
CA HIS A 600 33.91 -25.41 16.64
C HIS A 600 34.34 -25.65 15.18
N HIS A 601 34.10 -26.87 14.68
CA HIS A 601 34.27 -27.21 13.27
C HIS A 601 32.93 -27.00 12.57
N GLU A 602 32.85 -25.98 11.74
CA GLU A 602 31.61 -25.55 11.07
C GLU A 602 31.27 -26.46 9.87
N ARG A 603 30.04 -26.45 9.35
CA ARG A 603 29.67 -27.33 8.22
C ARG A 603 30.43 -27.04 6.93
N GLY A 604 30.79 -25.77 6.67
CA GLY A 604 31.62 -25.37 5.54
C GLY A 604 33.03 -25.99 5.62
N GLU A 605 33.55 -26.48 4.49
CA GLU A 605 34.83 -27.18 4.48
C GLU A 605 35.99 -26.30 4.99
N GLY A 606 36.73 -26.82 5.96
CA GLY A 606 37.87 -26.13 6.57
C GLY A 606 37.49 -24.98 7.49
N GLU A 607 36.20 -24.69 7.68
CA GLU A 607 35.77 -23.55 8.48
C GLU A 607 35.80 -23.84 9.98
N MET A 608 36.43 -22.93 10.71
CA MET A 608 36.63 -23.00 12.15
C MET A 608 36.05 -21.74 12.78
N VAL A 609 35.24 -21.91 13.83
CA VAL A 609 34.64 -20.80 14.57
C VAL A 609 34.98 -20.95 16.04
N LEU A 610 35.56 -19.92 16.65
CA LEU A 610 35.85 -19.90 18.07
C LEU A 610 34.56 -19.55 18.82
N VAL A 611 34.08 -20.43 19.69
CA VAL A 611 32.81 -20.26 20.42
C VAL A 611 33.04 -20.45 21.93
N PRO A 612 32.21 -19.89 22.82
CA PRO A 612 32.31 -20.15 24.25
C PRO A 612 32.18 -21.64 24.53
N ARG A 613 32.98 -22.15 25.46
CA ARG A 613 32.96 -23.57 25.78
C ARG A 613 31.60 -24.01 26.36
N SER A 614 30.88 -23.12 27.03
CA SER A 614 29.51 -23.34 27.50
C SER A 614 28.54 -23.68 26.35
N HIS A 615 28.61 -22.96 25.22
CA HIS A 615 27.75 -23.19 24.04
C HIS A 615 28.10 -24.49 23.30
N HIS A 616 29.35 -24.95 23.42
CA HIS A 616 29.82 -26.20 22.81
C HIS A 616 29.89 -27.35 23.85
N THR A 617 28.93 -27.36 24.79
CA THR A 617 28.73 -28.43 25.78
C THR A 617 27.46 -29.20 25.44
N ILE A 618 27.56 -30.53 25.38
CA ILE A 618 26.41 -31.40 25.09
C ILE A 618 25.27 -31.10 26.06
N GLY A 619 24.11 -30.70 25.52
CA GLY A 619 22.92 -30.37 26.30
C GLY A 619 22.66 -28.88 26.50
N SER A 620 23.55 -27.98 26.06
CA SER A 620 23.22 -26.55 25.93
C SER A 620 22.24 -26.34 24.75
N ASP A 621 21.53 -25.22 24.76
CA ASP A 621 20.59 -24.88 23.68
C ASP A 621 21.33 -24.68 22.35
N GLU A 622 22.52 -24.09 22.39
CA GLU A 622 23.38 -23.83 21.23
C GLU A 622 24.04 -25.11 20.69
N TRP A 623 24.16 -26.17 21.50
CA TRP A 623 24.76 -27.42 21.04
C TRP A 623 23.99 -28.02 19.85
N LYS A 624 22.65 -27.97 19.88
CA LYS A 624 21.81 -28.49 18.81
C LYS A 624 21.93 -27.66 17.52
N ILE A 625 22.25 -26.38 17.68
CA ILE A 625 22.44 -25.42 16.59
C ILE A 625 23.81 -25.63 15.93
N LEU A 626 24.86 -25.79 16.74
CA LEU A 626 26.22 -26.08 16.28
C LEU A 626 26.37 -27.51 15.71
N HIS A 627 25.58 -28.46 16.21
CA HIS A 627 25.62 -29.86 15.78
C HIS A 627 24.22 -30.36 15.37
N PRO A 628 23.65 -29.85 14.26
CA PRO A 628 22.40 -30.38 13.73
C PRO A 628 22.57 -31.87 13.42
N GLU A 629 21.55 -32.67 13.73
CA GLU A 629 21.62 -34.15 13.67
C GLU A 629 22.75 -34.78 14.52
N ASN A 630 23.26 -34.06 15.52
CA ASN A 630 24.45 -34.43 16.30
C ASN A 630 25.73 -34.60 15.47
N LYS A 631 25.86 -33.88 14.35
CA LYS A 631 27.06 -33.87 13.50
C LYS A 631 27.60 -32.46 13.31
N GLY A 632 28.87 -32.25 13.67
CA GLY A 632 29.63 -31.04 13.34
C GLY A 632 30.56 -31.25 12.15
N GLY A 633 31.18 -30.17 11.67
CA GLY A 633 32.13 -30.14 10.55
C GLY A 633 33.28 -31.13 10.64
N TYR A 634 33.73 -31.45 11.86
CA TYR A 634 34.79 -32.46 12.03
C TYR A 634 34.35 -33.85 11.56
N ALA A 635 33.06 -34.18 11.67
CA ALA A 635 32.51 -35.44 11.17
C ALA A 635 32.21 -35.37 9.66
N ILE A 636 31.98 -34.17 9.12
CA ILE A 636 31.62 -33.94 7.71
C ILE A 636 32.86 -33.91 6.82
N TRP A 637 33.87 -33.10 7.16
CA TRP A 637 35.06 -32.88 6.35
C TRP A 637 36.38 -33.06 7.12
N GLY A 638 36.36 -33.00 8.45
CA GLY A 638 37.59 -33.12 9.25
C GLY A 638 38.13 -34.54 9.37
N LYS A 639 37.24 -35.53 9.39
CA LYS A 639 37.55 -36.97 9.37
C LYS A 639 37.57 -37.48 7.94
N LYS A 640 38.42 -38.48 7.69
CA LYS A 640 38.37 -39.28 6.47
C LYS A 640 37.07 -40.07 6.39
#